data_AF-S7QLG9-F1
#
_entry.id   AF-S7QLG9-F1
#
_cell.length_a   1.000
_cell.length_b   1.000
_cell.length_c   1.000
_cell.angle_alpha   90.00
_cell.angle_beta   90.00
_cell.angle_gamma   90.00
#
_symmetry.space_group_name_H-M   'P 1'
#
loop_
_entity.id
_entity.type
_entity.pdbx_description
1 polymer ?
#
loop_
_entity_poly.entity_id
_entity_poly.type
_entity_poly.pdbx_seq_one_letter_code
_entity_poly.pdbx_strand_id
1 'polypeptide(L)'
;MEPQTSILLRLPREILENIGCEVAVAAPLGRVSNPLLFTCRFLYETFSIDSPQSSTLYARIFRAKFDASAIARRYGPRALRSSNLAWQLREYCETLDFFERHRNIYAHDLHRHFMNAFLMMVESDGKNWVQLERVGLAGFVDDFVRNRLWSTADALNAGWPEETTLNSLALWLVWFTTTKERLLAESEQDRANMIAMVMPYVELAFRYPAFHAPDNHYYFPLPEEYHNNFPASVRTAHGRWPLYRNASAIKNVVRHFGREFTVSTPLISQAAKLIYFSRREVRPIMIPQHLPVNRDHALALGHLFGPTQEDVREFNAYPQAKLLPVQRWDWEDDLSEEQLELDRRGVWNRDLKTLSARWDNDWVRWTHCYDLLREPEFKGVVYTYGMLTGLWQGRLLVASEPTYMALVTTAQRPPTFLQNDPFITGRPIYMRLHEHHCIDPQDPVPVGGADDDFDDGITNGWFPPTRQYREHHGKLTWVTADNRHYTYETFVEGRSNSHNEGTCRICVHHAAIEEEEGIERARAVSASLNSSSDGTASPPPNSPHTHEDFEEDFIEAGLGRGEDDDDDDYVYNECSGITDIIFTGNTEDRHGRAWDYYRYYGRIRAWDGLIALVRVRVDPEGHDDPREGKLIIRGYVVAGQNFVGTWRSWAPDVNSFPLEGPIVLSKRSLTRILHSHTLLGFVRAIRINTTKFLKDGDEMDEHARRILAGRVFDPYTLGFHKNQIITVSEDSGLIVDVRPFKEHQWEAHLSHDTSVIDLRGQTVLPGFVDTHVHCKNPTISLALGRVSKWTYFHCAVFLHPYAETSWDDQLTKESLAERTVRATQHARRTLLAGYTAVRDLGTEGAQDADLGLRKCISGPIPLTPGPRYFCVTRAIVPTGAYGPKGTVYPNKEGIDGITGAEVADGKDECRRAVRRQIGAGADQIKIYASKTMINNLGLVACRDYRVRSRTIQVSTKRGGASMSTFTLDELKELISTASLYDVKVAAHATERETIRRLQRLGVHSVEHGFNILGDDCSTDDEAQLDEIMRDVLGKNVDLQCTADPHHWIPMIWTPTLSVIYVLQPKTFEQSDAARAFKAALRVNYDHISCGGDTGVFPHGDNSLEMKLMVRLGADWRKVLSWGTLGGWKCLRSMAWEGPKGEQRLKAVEDGTEVADPRVVGDNEVPFGALRKGWAADIIATSGSLEENFEDAVSKDRITFVMKGGRVFKERGMEVSWP
;
A
#
# COMPACT_ATOMS: atom_id res chain seq x y z
N MET A 1 -17.99 -18.13 -63.46
CA MET A 1 -18.73 -17.40 -62.41
C MET A 1 -17.75 -16.47 -61.75
N GLU A 2 -17.85 -15.17 -62.04
CA GLU A 2 -17.01 -14.12 -61.46
C GLU A 2 -17.24 -14.02 -59.95
N PRO A 3 -16.19 -13.89 -59.13
CA PRO A 3 -16.37 -13.69 -57.70
C PRO A 3 -16.97 -12.29 -57.50
N GLN A 4 -18.20 -12.24 -56.98
CA GLN A 4 -18.81 -11.00 -56.49
C GLN A 4 -17.83 -10.37 -55.49
N THR A 5 -17.17 -9.29 -55.92
CA THR A 5 -16.07 -8.66 -55.19
C THR A 5 -16.59 -8.02 -53.91
N SER A 6 -16.44 -8.72 -52.78
CA SER A 6 -16.57 -8.11 -51.46
C SER A 6 -15.71 -6.85 -51.39
N ILE A 7 -16.25 -5.74 -50.86
CA ILE A 7 -15.51 -4.49 -50.63
C ILE A 7 -14.25 -4.75 -49.80
N LEU A 8 -14.30 -5.71 -48.88
CA LEU A 8 -13.16 -6.09 -48.04
C LEU A 8 -11.97 -6.61 -48.86
N LEU A 9 -12.21 -7.27 -50.01
CA LEU A 9 -11.15 -7.78 -50.88
C LEU A 9 -10.51 -6.67 -51.75
N ARG A 10 -11.02 -5.43 -51.70
CA ARG A 10 -10.45 -4.27 -52.39
C ARG A 10 -9.56 -3.42 -51.48
N LEU A 11 -9.55 -3.69 -50.17
CA LEU A 11 -8.71 -2.96 -49.22
C LEU A 11 -7.26 -3.49 -49.27
N PRO A 12 -6.26 -2.62 -49.12
CA PRO A 12 -4.87 -3.03 -48.88
C PRO A 12 -4.76 -3.97 -47.68
N ARG A 13 -3.80 -4.88 -47.74
CA ARG A 13 -3.61 -5.92 -46.73
C ARG A 13 -3.30 -5.32 -45.36
N GLU A 14 -2.50 -4.26 -45.32
CA GLU A 14 -2.07 -3.55 -44.11
C GLU A 14 -3.28 -2.97 -43.37
N ILE A 15 -4.27 -2.48 -44.11
CA ILE A 15 -5.53 -1.99 -43.54
C ILE A 15 -6.33 -3.14 -42.93
N LEU A 16 -6.40 -4.29 -43.61
CA LEU A 16 -7.08 -5.48 -43.09
C LEU A 16 -6.36 -6.05 -41.85
N GLU A 17 -5.02 -5.98 -41.79
CA GLU A 17 -4.23 -6.35 -40.61
C GLU A 17 -4.48 -5.40 -39.45
N ASN A 18 -4.50 -4.08 -39.69
CA ASN A 18 -4.84 -3.10 -38.66
C ASN A 18 -6.25 -3.35 -38.10
N ILE A 19 -7.25 -3.55 -38.97
CA ILE A 19 -8.62 -3.88 -38.54
C ILE A 19 -8.62 -5.20 -37.74
N GLY A 20 -7.90 -6.22 -38.21
CA GLY A 20 -7.78 -7.50 -37.51
C GLY A 20 -7.12 -7.38 -36.13
N CYS A 21 -6.12 -6.50 -36.00
CA CYS A 21 -5.41 -6.22 -34.75
C CYS A 21 -6.32 -5.49 -33.77
N GLU A 22 -6.94 -4.39 -34.19
CA GLU A 22 -7.86 -3.59 -33.36
C GLU A 22 -9.03 -4.44 -32.85
N VAL A 23 -9.63 -5.27 -33.71
CA VAL A 23 -10.72 -6.16 -33.29
C VAL A 23 -10.25 -7.24 -32.31
N ALA A 24 -9.04 -7.78 -32.50
CA ALA A 24 -8.46 -8.78 -31.60
C ALA A 24 -8.06 -8.20 -30.23
N VAL A 25 -7.72 -6.91 -30.18
CA VAL A 25 -7.25 -6.19 -28.97
C VAL A 25 -8.38 -5.46 -28.25
N ALA A 26 -9.51 -5.16 -28.91
CA ALA A 26 -10.68 -4.51 -28.33
C ALA A 26 -11.20 -5.18 -27.04
N ALA A 27 -11.03 -6.50 -26.92
CA ALA A 27 -11.16 -7.22 -25.66
C ALA A 27 -9.75 -7.60 -25.15
N PRO A 28 -9.16 -6.86 -24.19
CA PRO A 28 -7.78 -7.10 -23.75
C PRO A 28 -7.63 -8.48 -23.12
N LEU A 29 -8.65 -8.94 -22.40
CA LEU A 29 -8.66 -10.24 -21.73
C LEU A 29 -9.22 -11.36 -22.60
N GLY A 30 -8.62 -12.54 -22.46
CA GLY A 30 -9.06 -13.75 -23.12
C GLY A 30 -8.50 -13.92 -24.52
N ARG A 31 -9.10 -14.88 -25.23
CA ARG A 31 -8.58 -15.39 -26.50
C ARG A 31 -8.54 -14.32 -27.58
N VAL A 32 -7.73 -14.61 -28.59
CA VAL A 32 -7.76 -13.88 -29.85
C VAL A 32 -8.95 -14.36 -30.66
N SER A 33 -9.96 -13.49 -30.82
CA SER A 33 -11.03 -13.69 -31.80
C SER A 33 -10.81 -12.72 -32.94
N ASN A 34 -10.71 -13.23 -34.17
CA ASN A 34 -10.68 -12.39 -35.35
C ASN A 34 -11.89 -12.74 -36.24
N PRO A 35 -13.00 -11.98 -36.14
CA PRO A 35 -14.21 -12.19 -36.95
C PRO A 35 -13.95 -12.19 -38.46
N LEU A 36 -12.87 -11.55 -38.94
CA LEU A 36 -12.51 -11.53 -40.36
C LEU A 36 -12.24 -12.94 -40.91
N LEU A 37 -11.80 -13.88 -40.07
CA LEU A 37 -11.54 -15.27 -40.46
C LEU A 37 -12.81 -16.02 -40.89
N PHE A 38 -14.00 -15.58 -40.47
CA PHE A 38 -15.27 -16.24 -40.78
C PHE A 38 -15.97 -15.66 -42.03
N THR A 39 -15.33 -14.72 -42.73
CA THR A 39 -15.97 -13.97 -43.82
C THR A 39 -15.83 -14.64 -45.19
N CYS A 40 -14.61 -15.06 -45.57
CA CYS A 40 -14.37 -15.79 -46.81
C CYS A 40 -13.10 -16.63 -46.74
N ARG A 41 -13.00 -17.63 -47.63
CA ARG A 41 -11.86 -18.57 -47.67
C ARG A 41 -10.51 -17.88 -47.91
N PHE A 42 -10.47 -16.84 -48.77
CA PHE A 42 -9.26 -16.08 -49.04
C PHE A 42 -8.74 -15.37 -47.78
N LEU A 43 -9.62 -14.69 -47.03
CA LEU A 43 -9.26 -14.02 -45.78
C LEU A 43 -8.86 -15.01 -44.69
N TYR A 44 -9.51 -16.18 -44.63
CA TYR A 44 -9.10 -17.26 -43.74
C TYR A 44 -7.68 -17.77 -44.06
N GLU A 45 -7.40 -18.11 -45.33
CA GLU A 45 -6.09 -18.62 -45.75
C GLU A 45 -4.98 -17.56 -45.59
N THR A 46 -5.30 -16.27 -45.75
CA THR A 46 -4.33 -15.17 -45.61
C THR A 46 -4.06 -14.80 -44.15
N PHE A 47 -5.10 -14.68 -43.32
CA PHE A 47 -5.02 -14.15 -41.96
C PHE A 47 -5.07 -15.20 -40.85
N SER A 48 -5.18 -16.50 -41.17
CA SER A 48 -5.09 -17.55 -40.15
C SER A 48 -3.75 -17.48 -39.41
N ILE A 49 -3.75 -17.85 -38.12
CA ILE A 49 -2.54 -17.95 -37.29
C ILE A 49 -1.54 -18.98 -37.82
N ASP A 50 -1.99 -19.90 -38.68
CA ASP A 50 -1.16 -20.90 -39.38
C ASP A 50 -0.50 -20.37 -40.66
N SER A 51 -0.92 -19.20 -41.14
CA SER A 51 -0.31 -18.58 -42.32
C SER A 51 1.03 -17.93 -41.95
N PRO A 52 2.15 -18.26 -42.62
CA PRO A 52 3.43 -17.59 -42.39
C PRO A 52 3.36 -16.07 -42.60
N GLN A 53 2.47 -15.67 -43.51
CA GLN A 53 2.28 -14.28 -43.91
C GLN A 53 1.65 -13.47 -42.77
N SER A 54 0.86 -14.05 -41.87
CA SER A 54 0.14 -13.34 -40.81
C SER A 54 0.97 -13.10 -39.53
N SER A 55 2.24 -13.51 -39.51
CA SER A 55 3.08 -13.47 -38.31
C SER A 55 3.21 -12.07 -37.69
N THR A 56 3.30 -11.00 -38.50
CA THR A 56 3.36 -9.61 -38.03
C THR A 56 2.08 -9.18 -37.30
N LEU A 57 0.90 -9.54 -37.82
CA LEU A 57 -0.39 -9.28 -37.18
C LEU A 57 -0.46 -9.92 -35.79
N TYR A 58 -0.13 -11.21 -35.70
CA TYR A 58 -0.20 -11.94 -34.44
C TYR A 58 0.89 -11.53 -33.44
N ALA A 59 2.06 -11.09 -33.91
CA ALA A 59 3.08 -10.50 -33.06
C ALA A 59 2.61 -9.20 -32.39
N ARG A 60 1.91 -8.33 -33.13
CA ARG A 60 1.29 -7.12 -32.57
C ARG A 60 0.22 -7.45 -31.53
N ILE A 61 -0.62 -8.46 -31.82
CA ILE A 61 -1.62 -8.95 -30.87
C ILE A 61 -0.96 -9.51 -29.60
N PHE A 62 0.16 -10.24 -29.73
CA PHE A 62 0.90 -10.74 -28.58
C PHE A 62 1.37 -9.60 -27.68
N ARG A 63 2.08 -8.61 -28.23
CA ARG A 63 2.59 -7.44 -27.47
C ARG A 63 1.48 -6.65 -26.77
N ALA A 64 0.28 -6.61 -27.36
CA ALA A 64 -0.87 -5.96 -26.75
C ALA A 64 -1.48 -6.77 -25.59
N LYS A 65 -1.42 -8.11 -25.63
CA LYS A 65 -2.17 -8.98 -24.70
C LYS A 65 -1.33 -9.73 -23.66
N PHE A 66 -0.02 -9.80 -23.84
CA PHE A 66 0.93 -10.56 -23.03
C PHE A 66 2.23 -9.77 -22.81
N ASP A 67 2.93 -10.09 -21.72
CA ASP A 67 4.19 -9.46 -21.36
C ASP A 67 5.36 -10.06 -22.17
N ALA A 68 6.27 -9.21 -22.66
CA ALA A 68 7.42 -9.61 -23.47
C ALA A 68 8.78 -9.10 -22.95
N SER A 69 8.79 -8.23 -21.92
CA SER A 69 10.03 -7.66 -21.40
C SER A 69 10.98 -8.72 -20.83
N ALA A 70 10.45 -9.66 -20.06
CA ALA A 70 11.25 -10.74 -19.47
C ALA A 70 11.96 -11.60 -20.53
N ILE A 71 11.28 -11.91 -21.63
CA ILE A 71 11.87 -12.75 -22.68
C ILE A 71 12.94 -11.97 -23.45
N ALA A 72 12.74 -10.68 -23.69
CA ALA A 72 13.75 -9.81 -24.30
C ALA A 72 15.06 -9.87 -23.50
N ARG A 73 14.98 -9.74 -22.17
CA ARG A 73 16.14 -9.78 -21.26
C ARG A 73 16.84 -11.13 -21.18
N ARG A 74 16.11 -12.24 -21.38
CA ARG A 74 16.62 -13.61 -21.15
C ARG A 74 17.08 -14.33 -22.43
N TYR A 75 16.52 -13.99 -23.58
CA TYR A 75 16.80 -14.65 -24.87
C TYR A 75 17.27 -13.69 -25.97
N GLY A 76 17.34 -12.40 -25.66
CA GLY A 76 17.75 -11.37 -26.60
C GLY A 76 16.71 -11.02 -27.65
N PRO A 77 17.07 -10.13 -28.61
CA PRO A 77 16.13 -9.56 -29.58
C PRO A 77 15.53 -10.60 -30.54
N ARG A 78 16.26 -11.69 -30.83
CA ARG A 78 15.78 -12.74 -31.76
C ARG A 78 14.52 -13.45 -31.27
N ALA A 79 14.28 -13.51 -29.95
CA ALA A 79 13.04 -14.05 -29.39
C ALA A 79 11.81 -13.18 -29.74
N LEU A 80 12.01 -11.89 -30.02
CA LEU A 80 10.95 -10.92 -30.33
C LEU A 80 10.59 -10.86 -31.82
N ARG A 81 11.16 -11.72 -32.66
CA ARG A 81 10.78 -11.84 -34.08
C ARG A 81 9.30 -12.17 -34.21
N SER A 82 8.65 -11.60 -35.22
CA SER A 82 7.20 -11.73 -35.42
C SER A 82 6.71 -13.18 -35.48
N SER A 83 7.49 -14.07 -36.13
CA SER A 83 7.19 -15.51 -36.19
C SER A 83 7.21 -16.20 -34.83
N ASN A 84 8.15 -15.81 -33.95
CA ASN A 84 8.30 -16.38 -32.61
C ASN A 84 7.18 -15.91 -31.67
N LEU A 85 6.84 -14.62 -31.70
CA LEU A 85 5.74 -14.04 -30.94
C LEU A 85 4.38 -14.62 -31.37
N ALA A 86 4.16 -14.77 -32.68
CA ALA A 86 2.94 -15.39 -33.22
C ALA A 86 2.80 -16.86 -32.80
N TRP A 87 3.92 -17.61 -32.78
CA TRP A 87 3.94 -18.98 -32.28
C TRP A 87 3.60 -19.03 -30.78
N GLN A 88 4.22 -18.16 -29.97
CA GLN A 88 3.98 -18.14 -28.52
C GLN A 88 2.54 -17.74 -28.17
N LEU A 89 1.96 -16.81 -28.92
CA LEU A 89 0.55 -16.42 -28.78
C LEU A 89 -0.40 -17.61 -28.88
N ARG A 90 -0.12 -18.52 -29.82
CA ARG A 90 -0.91 -19.75 -30.01
C ARG A 90 -0.84 -20.65 -28.78
N GLU A 91 0.36 -20.95 -28.32
CA GLU A 91 0.57 -21.81 -27.14
C GLU A 91 -0.10 -21.26 -25.89
N TYR A 92 -0.02 -19.94 -25.66
CA TYR A 92 -0.72 -19.30 -24.55
C TYR A 92 -2.24 -19.32 -24.73
N CYS A 93 -2.76 -19.10 -25.93
CA CYS A 93 -4.20 -19.21 -26.19
C CYS A 93 -4.72 -20.64 -25.95
N GLU A 94 -3.98 -21.68 -26.35
CA GLU A 94 -4.31 -23.08 -26.05
C GLU A 94 -4.32 -23.34 -24.54
N THR A 95 -3.32 -22.82 -23.83
CA THR A 95 -3.20 -22.95 -22.37
C THR A 95 -4.37 -22.28 -21.65
N LEU A 96 -4.74 -21.06 -22.06
CA LEU A 96 -5.91 -20.35 -21.53
C LEU A 96 -7.22 -21.10 -21.86
N ASP A 97 -7.34 -21.70 -23.05
CA ASP A 97 -8.50 -22.52 -23.43
C ASP A 97 -8.65 -23.75 -22.53
N PHE A 98 -7.55 -24.43 -22.25
CA PHE A 98 -7.53 -25.59 -21.36
C PHE A 98 -8.13 -25.26 -19.98
N PHE A 99 -7.67 -24.18 -19.34
CA PHE A 99 -8.17 -23.76 -18.03
C PHE A 99 -9.59 -23.16 -18.05
N GLU A 100 -10.00 -22.57 -19.17
CA GLU A 100 -11.33 -21.98 -19.31
C GLU A 100 -12.42 -23.03 -19.60
N ARG A 101 -12.18 -23.99 -20.50
CA ARG A 101 -13.21 -24.93 -21.00
C ARG A 101 -13.06 -26.38 -20.56
N HIS A 102 -11.83 -26.90 -20.54
CA HIS A 102 -11.62 -28.33 -20.31
C HIS A 102 -11.61 -28.67 -18.82
N ARG A 103 -10.93 -27.86 -18.01
CA ARG A 103 -10.91 -27.92 -16.52
C ARG A 103 -10.77 -29.35 -15.96
N ASN A 104 -9.97 -30.18 -16.60
CA ASN A 104 -9.73 -31.56 -16.19
C ASN A 104 -8.35 -31.70 -15.52
N ILE A 105 -8.34 -31.86 -14.19
CA ILE A 105 -7.11 -32.09 -13.41
C ILE A 105 -6.42 -33.43 -13.71
N TYR A 106 -7.02 -34.33 -14.50
CA TYR A 106 -6.45 -35.63 -14.91
C TYR A 106 -6.08 -35.69 -16.41
N ALA A 107 -6.07 -34.56 -17.12
CA ALA A 107 -5.68 -34.53 -18.53
C ALA A 107 -4.25 -35.05 -18.77
N HIS A 108 -4.04 -35.77 -19.87
CA HIS A 108 -2.74 -36.36 -20.22
C HIS A 108 -1.70 -35.30 -20.58
N ASP A 109 -2.12 -34.21 -21.23
CA ASP A 109 -1.26 -33.09 -21.64
C ASP A 109 -1.15 -31.99 -20.56
N LEU A 110 -1.64 -32.22 -19.35
CA LEU A 110 -1.66 -31.22 -18.27
C LEU A 110 -0.26 -30.66 -17.94
N HIS A 111 0.78 -31.49 -18.08
CA HIS A 111 2.16 -31.07 -17.87
C HIS A 111 2.55 -29.88 -18.76
N ARG A 112 2.15 -29.90 -20.04
CA ARG A 112 2.41 -28.80 -20.98
C ARG A 112 1.74 -27.50 -20.52
N HIS A 113 0.47 -27.57 -20.13
CA HIS A 113 -0.30 -26.39 -19.68
C HIS A 113 0.21 -25.83 -18.36
N PHE A 114 0.64 -26.68 -17.42
CA PHE A 114 1.27 -26.23 -16.17
C PHE A 114 2.62 -25.58 -16.41
N MET A 115 3.43 -26.12 -17.33
CA MET A 115 4.70 -25.51 -17.70
C MET A 115 4.48 -24.14 -18.36
N ASN A 116 3.55 -24.03 -19.30
CA ASN A 116 3.21 -22.75 -19.92
C ASN A 116 2.69 -21.74 -18.91
N ALA A 117 1.78 -22.13 -18.01
CA ALA A 117 1.29 -21.25 -16.95
C ALA A 117 2.39 -20.81 -15.98
N PHE A 118 3.36 -21.69 -15.69
CA PHE A 118 4.51 -21.36 -14.85
C PHE A 118 5.40 -20.33 -15.53
N LEU A 119 5.74 -20.53 -16.81
CA LEU A 119 6.51 -19.56 -17.59
C LEU A 119 5.80 -18.21 -17.66
N MET A 120 4.50 -18.21 -17.99
CA MET A 120 3.66 -17.00 -17.98
C MET A 120 3.72 -16.25 -16.65
N MET A 121 3.71 -16.96 -15.50
CA MET A 121 3.78 -16.34 -14.17
C MET A 121 5.17 -15.75 -13.85
N VAL A 122 6.24 -16.42 -14.25
CA VAL A 122 7.63 -15.99 -14.03
C VAL A 122 8.00 -14.83 -14.97
N GLU A 123 7.35 -14.73 -16.11
CA GLU A 123 7.50 -13.66 -17.11
C GLU A 123 6.49 -12.53 -16.93
N SER A 124 5.58 -12.63 -15.96
CA SER A 124 4.51 -11.66 -15.77
C SER A 124 5.01 -10.38 -15.12
N ASP A 125 4.77 -9.27 -15.81
CA ASP A 125 4.81 -7.92 -15.26
C ASP A 125 3.40 -7.41 -14.94
N GLY A 126 2.39 -7.97 -15.61
CA GLY A 126 1.00 -7.87 -15.16
C GLY A 126 -0.01 -8.50 -16.11
N LYS A 127 0.18 -8.36 -17.43
CA LYS A 127 -0.77 -8.85 -18.45
C LYS A 127 -0.92 -10.36 -18.35
N ASN A 128 0.18 -11.11 -18.23
CA ASN A 128 0.16 -12.57 -18.16
C ASN A 128 -0.61 -13.09 -16.93
N TRP A 129 -0.37 -12.49 -15.75
CA TRP A 129 -1.06 -12.85 -14.51
C TRP A 129 -2.57 -12.60 -14.60
N VAL A 130 -2.98 -11.43 -15.11
CA VAL A 130 -4.42 -11.09 -15.25
C VAL A 130 -5.13 -12.06 -16.20
N GLN A 131 -4.47 -12.52 -17.27
CA GLN A 131 -5.03 -13.55 -18.16
C GLN A 131 -5.29 -14.86 -17.42
N LEU A 132 -4.32 -15.33 -16.64
CA LEU A 132 -4.41 -16.58 -15.89
C LEU A 132 -5.41 -16.51 -14.72
N GLU A 133 -5.47 -15.36 -14.06
CA GLU A 133 -6.46 -15.05 -13.04
C GLU A 133 -7.89 -15.12 -13.62
N ARG A 134 -8.12 -14.51 -14.79
CA ARG A 134 -9.42 -14.48 -15.48
C ARG A 134 -9.93 -15.87 -15.87
N VAL A 135 -9.06 -16.79 -16.27
CA VAL A 135 -9.48 -18.17 -16.60
C VAL A 135 -9.73 -19.05 -15.36
N GLY A 136 -9.41 -18.55 -14.17
CA GLY A 136 -9.64 -19.24 -12.90
C GLY A 136 -8.52 -20.22 -12.52
N LEU A 137 -7.28 -19.95 -12.94
CA LEU A 137 -6.13 -20.82 -12.64
C LEU A 137 -6.01 -21.14 -11.14
N ALA A 138 -6.20 -20.13 -10.27
CA ALA A 138 -6.08 -20.28 -8.82
C ALA A 138 -6.97 -21.40 -8.25
N GLY A 139 -8.25 -21.43 -8.67
CA GLY A 139 -9.19 -22.48 -8.24
C GLY A 139 -8.83 -23.85 -8.82
N PHE A 140 -8.31 -23.88 -10.06
CA PHE A 140 -7.89 -25.13 -10.70
C PHE A 140 -6.68 -25.77 -10.02
N VAL A 141 -5.66 -24.98 -9.67
CA VAL A 141 -4.46 -25.51 -9.00
C VAL A 141 -4.72 -25.86 -7.53
N ASP A 142 -5.62 -25.14 -6.86
CA ASP A 142 -6.10 -25.52 -5.53
C ASP A 142 -6.82 -26.89 -5.56
N ASP A 143 -7.69 -27.10 -6.54
CA ASP A 143 -8.38 -28.39 -6.78
C ASP A 143 -7.38 -29.53 -7.07
N PHE A 144 -6.40 -29.29 -7.95
CA PHE A 144 -5.33 -30.25 -8.22
C PHE A 144 -4.57 -30.60 -6.93
N VAL A 145 -4.21 -29.61 -6.12
CA VAL A 145 -3.42 -29.85 -4.91
C VAL A 145 -4.21 -30.65 -3.88
N ARG A 146 -5.49 -30.37 -3.71
CA ARG A 146 -6.35 -31.07 -2.74
C ARG A 146 -6.70 -32.48 -3.17
N ASN A 147 -6.88 -32.72 -4.47
CA ASN A 147 -7.43 -33.99 -4.98
C ASN A 147 -6.41 -34.89 -5.67
N ARG A 148 -5.31 -34.34 -6.21
CA ARG A 148 -4.35 -35.09 -7.05
C ARG A 148 -2.90 -35.06 -6.56
N LEU A 149 -2.47 -34.10 -5.73
CA LEU A 149 -1.05 -34.00 -5.31
C LEU A 149 -0.49 -35.31 -4.73
N TRP A 150 -1.33 -36.03 -3.97
CA TRP A 150 -0.97 -37.30 -3.32
C TRP A 150 -1.42 -38.54 -4.10
N SER A 151 -1.82 -38.42 -5.37
CA SER A 151 -2.30 -39.56 -6.16
C SER A 151 -1.27 -40.67 -6.33
N THR A 152 0.02 -40.34 -6.21
CA THR A 152 1.16 -41.29 -6.28
C THR A 152 1.63 -41.75 -4.89
N ALA A 153 0.94 -41.39 -3.81
CA ALA A 153 1.26 -41.80 -2.44
C ALA A 153 0.73 -43.21 -2.13
N ASP A 154 1.14 -44.19 -2.94
CA ASP A 154 0.72 -45.58 -2.83
C ASP A 154 1.71 -46.44 -2.03
N ALA A 155 1.48 -47.75 -1.96
CA ALA A 155 2.37 -48.68 -1.28
C ALA A 155 3.77 -48.78 -1.93
N LEU A 156 3.91 -48.48 -3.23
CA LEU A 156 5.19 -48.51 -3.95
C LEU A 156 6.09 -47.35 -3.52
N ASN A 157 5.50 -46.19 -3.21
CA ASN A 157 6.22 -45.06 -2.63
C ASN A 157 6.09 -44.96 -1.10
N ALA A 158 5.81 -46.09 -0.43
CA ALA A 158 5.70 -46.21 1.03
C ALA A 158 4.72 -45.20 1.66
N GLY A 159 3.68 -44.80 0.91
CA GLY A 159 2.64 -43.87 1.32
C GLY A 159 3.03 -42.39 1.30
N TRP A 160 4.20 -42.04 0.78
CA TRP A 160 4.65 -40.64 0.64
C TRP A 160 4.33 -40.09 -0.76
N PRO A 161 4.07 -38.79 -0.92
CA PRO A 161 3.83 -38.22 -2.25
C PRO A 161 5.15 -38.06 -3.03
N GLU A 162 5.12 -38.19 -4.35
CA GLU A 162 6.31 -38.06 -5.20
C GLU A 162 6.62 -36.59 -5.54
N GLU A 163 7.91 -36.30 -5.79
CA GLU A 163 8.34 -35.09 -6.52
C GLU A 163 8.28 -35.41 -8.02
N THR A 164 7.21 -34.98 -8.67
CA THR A 164 7.12 -34.96 -10.14
C THR A 164 7.20 -33.52 -10.62
N THR A 165 7.59 -33.30 -11.88
CA THR A 165 7.54 -31.95 -12.48
C THR A 165 6.14 -31.35 -12.36
N LEU A 166 5.12 -32.16 -12.62
CA LEU A 166 3.73 -31.74 -12.51
C LEU A 166 3.36 -31.27 -11.09
N ASN A 167 3.71 -32.03 -10.05
CA ASN A 167 3.44 -31.67 -8.65
C ASN A 167 4.21 -30.41 -8.24
N SER A 168 5.46 -30.27 -8.69
CA SER A 168 6.26 -29.08 -8.40
C SER A 168 5.66 -27.83 -9.02
N LEU A 169 5.32 -27.88 -10.32
CA LEU A 169 4.66 -26.77 -11.01
C LEU A 169 3.33 -26.41 -10.34
N ALA A 170 2.53 -27.39 -9.92
CA ALA A 170 1.29 -27.13 -9.21
C ALA A 170 1.47 -26.30 -7.93
N LEU A 171 2.46 -26.65 -7.09
CA LEU A 171 2.73 -25.88 -5.86
C LEU A 171 3.26 -24.48 -6.17
N TRP A 172 4.12 -24.33 -7.19
CA TRP A 172 4.55 -23.01 -7.61
C TRP A 172 3.39 -22.15 -8.10
N LEU A 173 2.47 -22.71 -8.90
CA LEU A 173 1.27 -22.01 -9.35
C LEU A 173 0.31 -21.65 -8.20
N VAL A 174 0.18 -22.51 -7.17
CA VAL A 174 -0.54 -22.15 -5.94
C VAL A 174 0.14 -20.96 -5.26
N TRP A 175 1.47 -20.94 -5.16
CA TRP A 175 2.20 -19.79 -4.60
C TRP A 175 1.95 -18.51 -5.42
N PHE A 176 2.10 -18.56 -6.75
CA PHE A 176 1.88 -17.41 -7.64
C PHE A 176 0.46 -16.83 -7.56
N THR A 177 -0.52 -17.68 -7.30
CA THR A 177 -1.94 -17.28 -7.22
C THR A 177 -2.39 -16.98 -5.78
N THR A 178 -1.54 -17.19 -4.77
CA THR A 178 -1.88 -16.89 -3.37
C THR A 178 -1.83 -15.37 -3.12
N THR A 179 -2.99 -14.75 -2.88
CA THR A 179 -3.10 -13.34 -2.49
C THR A 179 -3.50 -13.19 -1.03
N LYS A 180 -3.33 -11.98 -0.47
CA LYS A 180 -3.74 -11.70 0.92
C LYS A 180 -5.23 -11.91 1.12
N GLU A 181 -6.03 -11.51 0.13
CA GLU A 181 -7.48 -11.63 0.12
C GLU A 181 -7.91 -13.11 0.15
N ARG A 182 -7.27 -13.96 -0.67
CA ARG A 182 -7.52 -15.41 -0.68
C ARG A 182 -7.17 -16.07 0.64
N LEU A 183 -5.99 -15.76 1.21
CA LEU A 183 -5.57 -16.32 2.49
C LEU A 183 -6.51 -15.96 3.65
N LEU A 184 -7.06 -14.75 3.65
CA LEU A 184 -8.02 -14.30 4.66
C LEU A 184 -9.43 -14.89 4.44
N ALA A 185 -9.77 -15.21 3.18
CA ALA A 185 -11.03 -15.87 2.83
C ALA A 185 -11.00 -17.40 3.08
N GLU A 186 -9.83 -18.04 3.10
CA GLU A 186 -9.68 -19.47 3.40
C GLU A 186 -10.26 -19.81 4.79
N SER A 187 -11.13 -20.82 4.85
CA SER A 187 -11.63 -21.35 6.12
C SER A 187 -10.48 -21.97 6.93
N GLU A 188 -10.66 -22.09 8.25
CA GLU A 188 -9.67 -22.77 9.10
C GLU A 188 -9.41 -24.20 8.65
N GLN A 189 -10.46 -24.91 8.22
CA GLN A 189 -10.36 -26.29 7.76
C GLN A 189 -9.61 -26.38 6.43
N ASP A 190 -9.93 -25.52 5.46
CA ASP A 190 -9.29 -25.54 4.14
C ASP A 190 -7.81 -25.22 4.24
N ARG A 191 -7.46 -24.28 5.14
CA ARG A 191 -6.08 -23.91 5.43
C ARG A 191 -5.32 -25.05 6.11
N ALA A 192 -5.93 -25.72 7.09
CA ALA A 192 -5.35 -26.89 7.74
C ALA A 192 -5.11 -28.04 6.74
N ASN A 193 -6.08 -28.29 5.85
CA ASN A 193 -5.96 -29.28 4.80
C ASN A 193 -4.80 -28.96 3.84
N MET A 194 -4.70 -27.72 3.36
CA MET A 194 -3.61 -27.29 2.48
C MET A 194 -2.24 -27.45 3.16
N ILE A 195 -2.13 -27.04 4.43
CA ILE A 195 -0.91 -27.24 5.24
C ILE A 195 -0.53 -28.71 5.33
N ALA A 196 -1.49 -29.61 5.56
CA ALA A 196 -1.25 -31.04 5.63
C ALA A 196 -0.74 -31.62 4.29
N MET A 197 -1.29 -31.15 3.16
CA MET A 197 -0.89 -31.59 1.83
C MET A 197 0.57 -31.25 1.50
N VAL A 198 1.05 -30.07 1.92
CA VAL A 198 2.42 -29.61 1.62
C VAL A 198 3.45 -29.98 2.67
N MET A 199 3.04 -30.39 3.87
CA MET A 199 3.93 -30.69 5.01
C MET A 199 5.08 -31.66 4.69
N PRO A 200 4.91 -32.76 3.93
CA PRO A 200 6.03 -33.66 3.60
C PRO A 200 7.19 -32.93 2.90
N TYR A 201 6.87 -32.04 1.97
CA TYR A 201 7.84 -31.27 1.19
C TYR A 201 8.51 -30.14 2.00
N VAL A 202 7.94 -29.78 3.15
CA VAL A 202 8.46 -28.74 4.04
C VAL A 202 9.50 -29.30 5.01
N GLU A 203 9.19 -30.43 5.65
CA GLU A 203 10.00 -30.97 6.75
C GLU A 203 11.06 -31.98 6.30
N LEU A 204 10.79 -32.75 5.25
CA LEU A 204 11.65 -33.88 4.87
C LEU A 204 12.71 -33.47 3.83
N ALA A 205 13.61 -32.56 4.21
CA ALA A 205 14.72 -32.09 3.35
C ALA A 205 15.67 -33.21 2.90
N PHE A 206 15.67 -34.35 3.61
CA PHE A 206 16.41 -35.56 3.23
C PHE A 206 15.67 -36.49 2.26
N ARG A 207 14.41 -36.18 1.94
CA ARG A 207 13.61 -36.90 0.94
C ARG A 207 13.30 -36.02 -0.28
N TYR A 208 13.00 -34.74 -0.05
CA TYR A 208 12.70 -33.77 -1.11
C TYR A 208 13.83 -32.73 -1.18
N PRO A 209 14.41 -32.50 -2.35
CA PRO A 209 15.56 -31.62 -2.51
C PRO A 209 15.21 -30.19 -2.08
N ALA A 210 16.03 -29.64 -1.19
CA ALA A 210 15.97 -28.24 -0.78
C ALA A 210 16.79 -27.30 -1.69
N PHE A 211 17.73 -27.87 -2.46
CA PHE A 211 18.74 -27.14 -3.22
C PHE A 211 18.91 -27.71 -4.64
N HIS A 212 19.40 -26.87 -5.56
CA HIS A 212 19.71 -27.27 -6.93
C HIS A 212 20.92 -28.21 -6.98
N ALA A 213 21.94 -27.87 -6.21
CA ALA A 213 23.10 -28.71 -5.96
C ALA A 213 23.28 -28.93 -4.44
N PRO A 214 23.74 -30.13 -4.01
CA PRO A 214 24.03 -30.42 -2.60
C PRO A 214 24.96 -29.40 -1.96
N ASP A 215 24.73 -29.07 -0.70
CA ASP A 215 25.42 -28.01 0.04
C ASP A 215 26.82 -28.39 0.56
N ASN A 216 27.14 -29.69 0.57
CA ASN A 216 28.47 -30.20 0.92
C ASN A 216 29.54 -29.88 -0.13
N HIS A 217 29.14 -29.43 -1.33
CA HIS A 217 30.04 -28.99 -2.40
C HIS A 217 29.99 -27.48 -2.58
N TYR A 218 31.13 -26.83 -2.71
CA TYR A 218 31.28 -25.43 -3.05
C TYR A 218 31.67 -25.24 -4.52
N TYR A 219 32.60 -26.06 -5.01
CA TYR A 219 33.11 -25.98 -6.38
C TYR A 219 32.33 -26.87 -7.35
N PHE A 220 32.09 -26.33 -8.54
CA PHE A 220 31.43 -27.00 -9.66
C PHE A 220 32.14 -26.59 -10.96
N PRO A 221 32.14 -27.43 -12.01
CA PRO A 221 31.52 -28.75 -12.07
C PRO A 221 32.23 -29.78 -11.17
N LEU A 222 31.47 -30.79 -10.74
CA LEU A 222 31.99 -31.90 -9.96
C LEU A 222 32.91 -32.80 -10.83
N PRO A 223 33.92 -33.47 -10.24
CA PRO A 223 34.80 -34.39 -10.97
C PRO A 223 34.04 -35.47 -11.75
N GLU A 224 34.55 -35.84 -12.94
CA GLU A 224 33.92 -36.86 -13.81
C GLU A 224 33.74 -38.23 -13.12
N GLU A 225 34.55 -38.52 -12.09
CA GLU A 225 34.46 -39.74 -11.27
C GLU A 225 33.06 -39.92 -10.63
N TYR A 226 32.31 -38.83 -10.46
CA TYR A 226 30.96 -38.85 -9.91
C TYR A 226 29.83 -39.13 -10.92
N HIS A 227 30.13 -39.32 -12.21
CA HIS A 227 29.13 -39.62 -13.26
C HIS A 227 28.13 -40.73 -12.89
N ASN A 228 28.58 -41.76 -12.16
CA ASN A 228 27.77 -42.93 -11.82
C ASN A 228 27.67 -43.22 -10.32
N ASN A 229 28.37 -42.47 -9.47
CA ASN A 229 28.42 -42.76 -8.04
C ASN A 229 28.67 -41.49 -7.21
N PHE A 230 27.64 -40.66 -7.08
CA PHE A 230 27.69 -39.51 -6.17
C PHE A 230 28.06 -39.94 -4.75
N PRO A 231 28.89 -39.15 -4.06
CA PRO A 231 29.37 -39.50 -2.74
C PRO A 231 28.24 -39.30 -1.73
N ALA A 232 28.16 -40.20 -0.75
CA ALA A 232 27.09 -40.21 0.24
C ALA A 232 27.64 -40.68 1.58
N SER A 233 27.25 -40.00 2.66
CA SER A 233 27.70 -40.34 4.00
C SER A 233 26.82 -41.38 4.68
N VAL A 234 25.49 -41.29 4.51
CA VAL A 234 24.53 -42.17 5.18
C VAL A 234 23.45 -42.64 4.21
N ARG A 235 23.03 -43.89 4.35
CA ARG A 235 21.84 -44.44 3.70
C ARG A 235 20.64 -44.26 4.63
N THR A 236 19.72 -43.39 4.26
CA THR A 236 18.44 -43.20 4.95
C THR A 236 17.42 -44.20 4.42
N ALA A 237 16.25 -44.29 5.07
CA ALA A 237 15.13 -45.06 4.56
C ALA A 237 14.54 -44.52 3.25
N HIS A 238 14.97 -43.33 2.81
CA HIS A 238 14.47 -42.65 1.62
C HIS A 238 15.52 -42.53 0.50
N GLY A 239 16.76 -42.97 0.72
CA GLY A 239 17.81 -42.90 -0.27
C GLY A 239 19.19 -42.61 0.32
N ARG A 240 20.13 -42.22 -0.53
CA ARG A 240 21.44 -41.73 -0.11
C ARG A 240 21.31 -40.27 0.31
N TRP A 241 22.02 -39.89 1.38
CA TRP A 241 22.14 -38.50 1.82
C TRP A 241 23.61 -38.04 1.70
N PRO A 242 23.88 -36.80 1.25
CA PRO A 242 22.92 -35.77 0.83
C PRO A 242 22.21 -36.10 -0.50
N LEU A 243 21.14 -35.36 -0.81
CA LEU A 243 20.31 -35.61 -1.99
C LEU A 243 20.91 -34.99 -3.25
N TYR A 244 21.35 -35.83 -4.19
CA TYR A 244 21.74 -35.40 -5.54
C TYR A 244 20.55 -35.55 -6.47
N ARG A 245 20.16 -34.46 -7.14
CA ARG A 245 19.09 -34.51 -8.15
C ARG A 245 19.64 -35.15 -9.42
N ASN A 246 18.92 -36.13 -9.95
CA ASN A 246 19.28 -36.72 -11.24
C ASN A 246 18.93 -35.75 -12.36
N ALA A 247 19.95 -35.22 -13.05
CA ALA A 247 19.79 -34.26 -14.15
C ALA A 247 18.77 -34.75 -15.20
N SER A 248 18.83 -36.01 -15.62
CA SER A 248 17.92 -36.59 -16.62
C SER A 248 16.46 -36.67 -16.14
N ALA A 249 16.23 -36.80 -14.84
CA ALA A 249 14.88 -36.87 -14.27
C ALA A 249 14.22 -35.50 -14.09
N ILE A 250 15.04 -34.45 -13.91
CA ILE A 250 14.56 -33.08 -13.69
C ILE A 250 14.61 -32.22 -14.96
N LYS A 251 15.22 -32.71 -16.03
CA LYS A 251 15.37 -32.00 -17.30
C LYS A 251 14.04 -31.96 -18.06
N ASN A 252 13.53 -30.76 -18.33
CA ASN A 252 12.36 -30.57 -19.20
C ASN A 252 12.79 -29.74 -20.41
N VAL A 253 12.66 -30.31 -21.61
CA VAL A 253 12.88 -29.59 -22.86
C VAL A 253 11.57 -28.93 -23.26
N VAL A 254 11.57 -27.61 -23.36
CA VAL A 254 10.39 -26.80 -23.65
C VAL A 254 10.69 -25.96 -24.88
N ARG A 255 9.76 -25.93 -25.82
CA ARG A 255 9.79 -24.98 -26.93
C ARG A 255 9.10 -23.70 -26.48
N HIS A 256 9.79 -22.57 -26.57
CA HIS A 256 9.34 -21.28 -26.07
C HIS A 256 9.89 -20.16 -26.96
N PHE A 257 9.00 -19.29 -27.45
CA PHE A 257 9.31 -18.28 -28.48
C PHE A 257 10.10 -18.86 -29.67
N GLY A 258 9.65 -20.03 -30.17
CA GLY A 258 10.22 -20.68 -31.35
C GLY A 258 11.54 -21.43 -31.13
N ARG A 259 12.19 -21.29 -29.96
CA ARG A 259 13.44 -21.96 -29.59
C ARG A 259 13.20 -23.10 -28.61
N GLU A 260 14.00 -24.15 -28.67
CA GLU A 260 14.02 -25.17 -27.63
C GLU A 260 15.04 -24.80 -26.56
N PHE A 261 14.64 -24.89 -25.29
CA PHE A 261 15.56 -24.73 -24.19
C PHE A 261 15.25 -25.74 -23.10
N THR A 262 16.22 -25.92 -22.20
CA THR A 262 16.07 -26.79 -21.05
C THR A 262 15.72 -25.97 -19.82
N VAL A 263 14.65 -26.36 -19.14
CA VAL A 263 14.30 -25.89 -17.81
C VAL A 263 14.28 -27.07 -16.85
N SER A 264 14.99 -26.94 -15.73
CA SER A 264 14.91 -27.95 -14.69
C SER A 264 13.62 -27.84 -13.90
N THR A 265 13.15 -28.96 -13.36
CA THR A 265 12.02 -28.99 -12.45
C THR A 265 12.29 -28.07 -11.27
N PRO A 266 11.45 -27.02 -11.05
CA PRO A 266 11.61 -26.11 -9.92
C PRO A 266 11.58 -26.88 -8.58
N LEU A 267 12.20 -26.33 -7.54
CA LEU A 267 12.28 -27.02 -6.26
C LEU A 267 10.90 -27.03 -5.57
N ILE A 268 10.31 -28.23 -5.43
CA ILE A 268 8.99 -28.40 -4.81
C ILE A 268 8.96 -27.94 -3.35
N SER A 269 10.08 -28.13 -2.64
CA SER A 269 10.23 -27.79 -1.22
C SER A 269 10.21 -26.28 -0.97
N GLN A 270 10.68 -25.46 -1.92
CA GLN A 270 10.65 -24.00 -1.80
C GLN A 270 9.21 -23.46 -1.86
N ALA A 271 8.46 -23.87 -2.87
CA ALA A 271 7.05 -23.52 -2.99
C ALA A 271 6.24 -24.01 -1.78
N ALA A 272 6.45 -25.26 -1.36
CA ALA A 272 5.80 -25.82 -0.19
C ALA A 272 6.05 -25.02 1.10
N LYS A 273 7.29 -24.59 1.34
CA LYS A 273 7.64 -23.73 2.49
C LYS A 273 6.93 -22.37 2.41
N LEU A 274 6.95 -21.72 1.25
CA LEU A 274 6.25 -20.44 1.07
C LEU A 274 4.73 -20.55 1.32
N ILE A 275 4.10 -21.61 0.80
CA ILE A 275 2.69 -21.95 1.03
C ILE A 275 2.41 -22.22 2.52
N TYR A 276 3.28 -22.98 3.18
CA TYR A 276 3.13 -23.35 4.59
C TYR A 276 3.23 -22.14 5.51
N PHE A 277 4.29 -21.33 5.37
CA PHE A 277 4.55 -20.20 6.27
C PHE A 277 3.49 -19.11 6.09
N SER A 278 3.15 -18.74 4.84
CA SER A 278 2.10 -17.74 4.56
C SER A 278 0.74 -18.11 5.19
N ARG A 279 0.37 -19.39 5.17
CA ARG A 279 -0.88 -19.88 5.80
C ARG A 279 -0.79 -19.95 7.33
N ARG A 280 0.35 -20.36 7.89
CA ARG A 280 0.54 -20.38 9.35
C ARG A 280 0.51 -18.97 9.95
N GLU A 281 0.90 -17.96 9.18
CA GLU A 281 0.94 -16.56 9.61
C GLU A 281 -0.43 -15.88 9.71
N VAL A 282 -1.46 -16.39 9.02
CA VAL A 282 -2.83 -15.87 9.13
C VAL A 282 -3.32 -15.88 10.58
N ARG A 283 -2.82 -16.83 11.38
CA ARG A 283 -2.98 -16.84 12.84
C ARG A 283 -1.73 -16.28 13.51
N PRO A 284 -1.78 -15.06 14.06
CA PRO A 284 -0.64 -14.51 14.78
C PRO A 284 -0.31 -15.36 16.00
N ILE A 285 0.95 -15.31 16.45
CA ILE A 285 1.35 -15.95 17.71
C ILE A 285 0.50 -15.33 18.82
N MET A 286 -0.17 -16.17 19.62
CA MET A 286 -0.89 -15.69 20.80
C MET A 286 0.08 -15.02 21.76
N ILE A 287 -0.29 -13.82 22.22
CA ILE A 287 0.51 -13.05 23.17
C ILE A 287 0.21 -13.57 24.58
N PRO A 288 1.14 -14.26 25.27
CA PRO A 288 0.89 -14.75 26.61
C PRO A 288 0.74 -13.58 27.59
N GLN A 289 -0.36 -13.57 28.35
CA GLN A 289 -0.68 -12.46 29.26
C GLN A 289 0.32 -12.29 30.41
N HIS A 290 1.07 -13.35 30.74
CA HIS A 290 2.10 -13.32 31.80
C HIS A 290 3.41 -12.63 31.37
N LEU A 291 3.61 -12.36 30.06
CA LEU A 291 4.79 -11.62 29.62
C LEU A 291 4.68 -10.15 30.04
N PRO A 292 5.80 -9.49 30.39
CA PRO A 292 5.82 -8.04 30.62
C PRO A 292 5.30 -7.28 29.40
N VAL A 293 4.62 -6.16 29.63
CA VAL A 293 3.92 -5.41 28.55
C VAL A 293 4.89 -4.86 27.50
N ASN A 294 6.01 -4.31 27.95
CA ASN A 294 7.08 -3.71 27.15
C ASN A 294 8.43 -3.88 27.87
N ARG A 295 9.52 -3.43 27.25
CA ARG A 295 10.87 -3.59 27.81
C ARG A 295 11.07 -2.85 29.13
N ASP A 296 10.49 -1.66 29.29
CA ASP A 296 10.58 -0.89 30.54
C ASP A 296 9.92 -1.61 31.71
N HIS A 297 8.76 -2.23 31.49
CA HIS A 297 8.08 -3.06 32.48
C HIS A 297 8.89 -4.32 32.81
N ALA A 298 9.52 -4.97 31.83
CA ALA A 298 10.39 -6.11 32.08
C ALA A 298 11.56 -5.72 33.01
N LEU A 299 12.23 -4.59 32.72
CA LEU A 299 13.32 -4.08 33.54
C LEU A 299 12.87 -3.72 34.96
N ALA A 300 11.69 -3.12 35.12
CA ALA A 300 11.12 -2.82 36.44
C ALA A 300 10.84 -4.08 37.28
N LEU A 301 10.53 -5.22 36.64
CA LEU A 301 10.37 -6.53 37.28
C LEU A 301 11.71 -7.27 37.49
N GLY A 302 12.84 -6.68 37.09
CA GLY A 302 14.16 -7.33 37.14
C GLY A 302 14.39 -8.35 36.03
N HIS A 303 13.53 -8.41 35.01
CA HIS A 303 13.68 -9.29 33.86
C HIS A 303 14.57 -8.63 32.79
N LEU A 304 15.85 -9.00 32.78
CA LEU A 304 16.82 -8.48 31.81
C LEU A 304 16.66 -9.10 30.41
N PHE A 305 16.23 -10.37 30.34
CA PHE A 305 16.09 -11.15 29.11
C PHE A 305 14.71 -11.78 28.99
N GLY A 306 14.34 -12.11 27.75
CA GLY A 306 13.07 -12.74 27.40
C GLY A 306 12.13 -11.80 26.65
N PRO A 307 11.12 -12.37 25.96
CA PRO A 307 10.20 -11.60 25.14
C PRO A 307 9.18 -10.83 25.99
N THR A 308 8.81 -9.65 25.53
CA THR A 308 7.69 -8.86 26.06
C THR A 308 6.48 -8.98 25.14
N GLN A 309 5.31 -8.54 25.61
CA GLN A 309 4.12 -8.49 24.75
C GLN A 309 4.34 -7.58 23.54
N GLU A 310 5.09 -6.49 23.70
CA GLU A 310 5.51 -5.61 22.59
C GLU A 310 6.37 -6.36 21.56
N ASP A 311 7.34 -7.15 22.00
CA ASP A 311 8.21 -7.93 21.10
C ASP A 311 7.41 -8.96 20.29
N VAL A 312 6.41 -9.60 20.91
CA VAL A 312 5.51 -10.55 20.21
C VAL A 312 4.58 -9.80 19.23
N ARG A 313 4.06 -8.62 19.60
CA ARG A 313 3.27 -7.77 18.68
C ARG A 313 4.10 -7.33 17.49
N GLU A 314 5.34 -6.91 17.71
CA GLU A 314 6.28 -6.56 16.66
C GLU A 314 6.51 -7.76 15.73
N PHE A 315 6.79 -8.93 16.29
CA PHE A 315 7.00 -10.12 15.48
C PHE A 315 5.77 -10.45 14.61
N ASN A 316 4.56 -10.36 15.17
CA ASN A 316 3.31 -10.60 14.46
C ASN A 316 2.96 -9.54 13.40
N ALA A 317 3.53 -8.33 13.47
CA ALA A 317 3.23 -7.24 12.54
C ALA A 317 3.89 -7.39 11.17
N TYR A 318 4.93 -8.25 11.05
CA TYR A 318 5.69 -8.44 9.82
C TYR A 318 5.59 -9.88 9.34
N PRO A 319 5.11 -10.11 8.09
CA PRO A 319 5.00 -11.46 7.55
C PRO A 319 6.38 -12.09 7.29
N GLN A 320 6.54 -13.37 7.62
CA GLN A 320 7.78 -14.11 7.36
C GLN A 320 7.87 -14.51 5.88
N ALA A 321 6.75 -14.90 5.26
CA ALA A 321 6.64 -15.10 3.82
C ALA A 321 5.92 -13.91 3.16
N LYS A 322 6.66 -13.04 2.46
CA LYS A 322 6.06 -11.96 1.66
C LYS A 322 5.44 -12.51 0.40
N LEU A 323 4.13 -12.28 0.26
CA LEU A 323 3.39 -12.60 -0.96
C LEU A 323 3.86 -11.73 -2.13
N LEU A 324 3.60 -12.20 -3.35
CA LEU A 324 3.71 -11.37 -4.54
C LEU A 324 2.59 -10.31 -4.52
N PRO A 325 2.84 -9.08 -5.02
CA PRO A 325 1.79 -8.10 -5.16
C PRO A 325 0.75 -8.57 -6.18
N VAL A 326 -0.51 -8.16 -5.97
CA VAL A 326 -1.57 -8.38 -6.98
C VAL A 326 -1.21 -7.57 -8.21
N GLN A 327 -1.08 -8.24 -9.35
CA GLN A 327 -0.68 -7.61 -10.61
C GLN A 327 -1.89 -7.02 -11.34
N ARG A 328 -1.66 -6.02 -12.20
CA ARG A 328 -2.69 -5.32 -12.96
C ARG A 328 -2.31 -5.28 -14.44
N TRP A 329 -3.30 -5.01 -15.30
CA TRP A 329 -3.09 -4.96 -16.75
C TRP A 329 -2.14 -3.82 -17.14
N ASP A 330 -2.40 -2.61 -16.60
CA ASP A 330 -1.64 -1.39 -16.85
C ASP A 330 -0.44 -1.25 -15.88
N TRP A 331 0.39 -2.29 -15.81
CA TRP A 331 1.55 -2.32 -14.90
C TRP A 331 2.63 -1.29 -15.26
N GLU A 332 2.64 -0.84 -16.52
CA GLU A 332 3.57 0.17 -17.02
C GLU A 332 3.39 1.51 -16.27
N ASP A 333 2.18 1.83 -15.80
CA ASP A 333 1.87 3.05 -15.04
C ASP A 333 2.56 3.11 -13.66
N ASP A 334 3.00 1.96 -13.11
CA ASP A 334 3.69 1.88 -11.83
C ASP A 334 5.19 2.25 -11.93
N LEU A 335 5.71 2.45 -13.15
CA LEU A 335 7.11 2.74 -13.44
C LEU A 335 7.30 4.17 -13.98
N SER A 336 8.42 4.80 -13.63
CA SER A 336 8.83 6.07 -14.27
C SER A 336 9.33 5.81 -15.70
N GLU A 337 9.28 6.81 -16.59
CA GLU A 337 9.77 6.67 -17.97
C GLU A 337 11.23 6.18 -18.05
N GLU A 338 12.10 6.60 -17.13
CA GLU A 338 13.49 6.11 -17.06
C GLU A 338 13.55 4.60 -16.75
N GLN A 339 12.68 4.10 -15.88
CA GLN A 339 12.60 2.68 -15.52
C GLN A 339 11.98 1.84 -16.64
N LEU A 340 10.97 2.38 -17.32
CA LEU A 340 10.40 1.80 -18.53
C LEU A 340 11.43 1.71 -19.65
N GLU A 341 12.19 2.77 -19.88
CA GLU A 341 13.24 2.79 -20.90
C GLU A 341 14.35 1.78 -20.58
N LEU A 342 14.76 1.68 -19.31
CA LEU A 342 15.69 0.64 -18.86
C LEU A 342 15.16 -0.77 -19.13
N ASP A 343 13.87 -1.01 -18.95
CA ASP A 343 13.24 -2.30 -19.20
C ASP A 343 13.07 -2.59 -20.72
N ARG A 344 12.68 -1.58 -21.50
CA ARG A 344 12.51 -1.64 -22.97
C ARG A 344 13.80 -1.97 -23.71
N ARG A 345 14.97 -1.64 -23.14
CA ARG A 345 16.28 -2.06 -23.68
C ARG A 345 16.41 -3.57 -23.80
N GLY A 346 15.65 -4.35 -23.02
CA GLY A 346 15.70 -5.80 -23.08
C GLY A 346 17.05 -6.37 -22.63
N VAL A 347 17.74 -5.67 -21.72
CA VAL A 347 19.02 -6.11 -21.14
C VAL A 347 18.86 -6.23 -19.63
N TRP A 348 19.49 -7.26 -19.04
CA TRP A 348 19.48 -7.41 -17.58
C TRP A 348 20.19 -6.24 -16.90
N ASN A 349 19.57 -5.70 -15.84
CA ASN A 349 20.16 -4.67 -15.00
C ASN A 349 19.67 -4.83 -13.55
N ARG A 350 20.56 -4.65 -12.57
CA ARG A 350 20.21 -4.73 -11.14
C ARG A 350 19.11 -3.75 -10.72
N ASP A 351 19.01 -2.60 -11.38
CA ASP A 351 18.10 -1.52 -11.00
C ASP A 351 16.69 -1.68 -11.58
N LEU A 352 16.44 -2.70 -12.40
CA LEU A 352 15.12 -3.03 -12.93
C LEU A 352 14.09 -3.17 -11.80
N LYS A 353 12.92 -2.56 -12.01
CA LYS A 353 11.81 -2.53 -11.04
C LYS A 353 10.60 -3.35 -11.46
N THR A 354 10.59 -3.85 -12.68
CA THR A 354 9.59 -4.80 -13.20
C THR A 354 9.49 -6.05 -12.31
N LEU A 355 8.30 -6.63 -12.23
CA LEU A 355 8.04 -7.78 -11.34
C LEU A 355 8.72 -9.04 -11.87
N SER A 356 8.76 -9.21 -13.19
CA SER A 356 9.42 -10.32 -13.86
C SER A 356 10.94 -10.33 -13.60
N ALA A 357 11.57 -9.16 -13.44
CA ALA A 357 13.01 -9.04 -13.15
C ALA A 357 13.41 -9.65 -11.80
N ARG A 358 12.47 -9.73 -10.84
CA ARG A 358 12.71 -10.35 -9.53
C ARG A 358 13.03 -11.84 -9.63
N TRP A 359 12.65 -12.47 -10.74
CA TRP A 359 12.84 -13.89 -10.99
C TRP A 359 14.07 -14.19 -11.84
N ASP A 360 14.83 -13.21 -12.29
CA ASP A 360 15.94 -13.45 -13.21
C ASP A 360 17.03 -14.33 -12.58
N ASN A 361 17.31 -14.17 -11.27
CA ASN A 361 18.22 -15.06 -10.55
C ASN A 361 17.68 -16.51 -10.48
N ASP A 362 16.39 -16.67 -10.19
CA ASP A 362 15.74 -17.99 -10.11
C ASP A 362 15.67 -18.66 -11.49
N TRP A 363 15.42 -17.87 -12.54
CA TRP A 363 15.43 -18.29 -13.93
C TRP A 363 16.77 -18.88 -14.34
N VAL A 364 17.88 -18.18 -14.06
CA VAL A 364 19.23 -18.67 -14.37
C VAL A 364 19.51 -19.98 -13.63
N ARG A 365 19.09 -20.11 -12.37
CA ARG A 365 19.22 -21.38 -11.63
C ARG A 365 18.45 -22.51 -12.30
N TRP A 366 17.21 -22.27 -12.71
CA TRP A 366 16.38 -23.30 -13.36
C TRP A 366 16.93 -23.73 -14.72
N THR A 367 17.55 -22.82 -15.47
CA THR A 367 18.01 -23.06 -16.84
C THR A 367 19.48 -23.46 -16.97
N HIS A 368 20.32 -23.16 -15.98
CA HIS A 368 21.77 -23.37 -16.09
C HIS A 368 22.39 -24.19 -14.93
N CYS A 369 21.68 -24.37 -13.80
CA CYS A 369 22.25 -25.00 -12.59
C CYS A 369 21.67 -26.40 -12.30
N TYR A 370 21.37 -27.19 -13.35
CA TYR A 370 20.74 -28.51 -13.20
C TYR A 370 21.65 -29.70 -13.48
N ASP A 371 22.76 -29.49 -14.18
CA ASP A 371 23.80 -30.50 -14.40
C ASP A 371 25.00 -30.16 -13.50
N LEU A 372 25.36 -31.09 -12.61
CA LEU A 372 26.41 -30.86 -11.63
C LEU A 372 27.80 -31.19 -12.16
N LEU A 373 27.89 -31.87 -13.31
CA LEU A 373 29.15 -32.42 -13.85
C LEU A 373 29.65 -31.63 -15.07
N ARG A 374 28.85 -30.69 -15.56
CA ARG A 374 29.16 -29.88 -16.73
C ARG A 374 28.89 -28.43 -16.44
N GLU A 375 29.87 -27.60 -16.72
CA GLU A 375 29.68 -26.16 -16.69
C GLU A 375 28.79 -25.72 -17.86
N PRO A 376 27.74 -24.90 -17.63
CA PRO A 376 27.02 -24.28 -18.73
C PRO A 376 27.98 -23.37 -19.50
N GLU A 377 27.91 -23.41 -20.83
CA GLU A 377 28.76 -22.58 -21.72
C GLU A 377 28.65 -21.08 -21.37
N PHE A 378 27.45 -20.63 -20.97
CA PHE A 378 27.20 -19.26 -20.55
C PHE A 378 26.31 -19.25 -19.32
N LYS A 379 26.63 -18.39 -18.34
CA LYS A 379 25.92 -18.34 -17.06
C LYS A 379 25.52 -16.91 -16.70
N GLY A 380 24.21 -16.70 -16.55
CA GLY A 380 23.68 -15.44 -16.06
C GLY A 380 23.92 -15.19 -14.57
N VAL A 381 23.40 -14.09 -14.06
CA VAL A 381 23.52 -13.72 -12.64
C VAL A 381 22.59 -14.59 -11.79
N VAL A 382 23.16 -15.41 -10.89
CA VAL A 382 22.40 -16.27 -9.94
C VAL A 382 22.15 -15.61 -8.58
N TYR A 383 22.81 -14.48 -8.33
CA TYR A 383 22.68 -13.66 -7.13
C TYR A 383 22.93 -12.19 -7.45
N THR A 384 21.97 -11.33 -7.12
CA THR A 384 22.11 -9.88 -7.29
C THR A 384 22.82 -9.27 -6.09
N TYR A 385 23.89 -8.52 -6.34
CA TYR A 385 24.68 -7.87 -5.28
C TYR A 385 23.82 -6.93 -4.41
N GLY A 386 24.05 -6.95 -3.09
CA GLY A 386 23.34 -6.12 -2.10
C GLY A 386 22.04 -6.72 -1.59
N MET A 387 21.55 -7.80 -2.19
CA MET A 387 20.23 -8.37 -1.92
C MET A 387 20.07 -8.79 -0.45
N LEU A 388 21.11 -9.34 0.18
CA LEU A 388 21.07 -9.79 1.58
C LEU A 388 21.36 -8.67 2.60
N THR A 389 21.93 -7.55 2.19
CA THR A 389 22.27 -6.45 3.11
C THR A 389 21.01 -5.87 3.77
N GLY A 390 20.94 -5.85 5.11
CA GLY A 390 19.82 -5.28 5.85
C GLY A 390 19.28 -6.17 6.97
N LEU A 391 18.15 -5.78 7.55
CA LEU A 391 17.48 -6.54 8.62
C LEU A 391 16.51 -7.55 8.02
N TRP A 392 16.69 -8.82 8.36
CA TRP A 392 15.79 -9.91 8.01
C TRP A 392 15.09 -10.44 9.24
N GLN A 393 13.81 -10.75 9.09
CA GLN A 393 12.98 -11.33 10.14
C GLN A 393 12.30 -12.58 9.58
N GLY A 394 12.24 -13.64 10.38
CA GLY A 394 11.58 -14.86 9.97
C GLY A 394 11.31 -15.83 11.11
N ARG A 395 11.04 -17.06 10.73
CA ARG A 395 10.77 -18.16 11.66
C ARG A 395 11.49 -19.42 11.19
N LEU A 396 12.15 -20.09 12.12
CA LEU A 396 12.71 -21.43 11.93
C LEU A 396 11.80 -22.44 12.64
N LEU A 397 11.59 -23.61 12.04
CA LEU A 397 10.82 -24.70 12.65
C LEU A 397 11.78 -25.76 13.19
N VAL A 398 11.54 -26.19 14.42
CA VAL A 398 12.32 -27.24 15.10
C VAL A 398 11.41 -28.40 15.43
N ALA A 399 11.63 -29.53 14.77
CA ALA A 399 11.02 -30.81 15.09
C ALA A 399 11.68 -31.46 16.32
N SER A 400 10.92 -32.27 17.05
CA SER A 400 11.46 -33.15 18.08
C SER A 400 12.48 -34.13 17.48
N GLU A 401 13.70 -34.15 18.00
CA GLU A 401 14.80 -34.97 17.47
C GLU A 401 14.46 -36.48 17.39
N PRO A 402 13.89 -37.12 18.43
CA PRO A 402 13.50 -38.53 18.34
C PRO A 402 12.51 -38.81 17.20
N THR A 403 11.54 -37.92 16.99
CA THR A 403 10.54 -38.09 15.93
C THR A 403 11.14 -37.86 14.55
N TYR A 404 12.02 -36.87 14.43
CA TYR A 404 12.73 -36.60 13.18
C TYR A 404 13.63 -37.77 12.78
N MET A 405 14.42 -38.31 13.73
CA MET A 405 15.28 -39.46 13.46
C MET A 405 14.48 -40.74 13.16
N ALA A 406 13.30 -40.91 13.77
CA ALA A 406 12.38 -41.99 13.41
C ALA A 406 11.91 -41.88 11.95
N LEU A 407 11.64 -40.68 11.44
CA LEU A 407 11.29 -40.45 10.04
C LEU A 407 12.46 -40.76 9.10
N VAL A 408 13.68 -40.35 9.44
CA VAL A 408 14.89 -40.66 8.64
C VAL A 408 15.11 -42.16 8.46
N THR A 409 14.77 -42.95 9.48
CA THR A 409 15.01 -44.41 9.54
C THR A 409 13.81 -45.26 9.10
N THR A 410 12.62 -44.66 8.91
CA THR A 410 11.40 -45.39 8.56
C THR A 410 10.91 -45.04 7.16
N ALA A 411 10.87 -46.04 6.26
CA ALA A 411 10.44 -45.82 4.88
C ALA A 411 8.93 -45.52 4.79
N GLN A 412 8.11 -46.24 5.56
CA GLN A 412 6.66 -46.12 5.53
C GLN A 412 6.18 -44.85 6.22
N ARG A 413 5.31 -44.08 5.55
CA ARG A 413 4.68 -42.89 6.14
C ARG A 413 3.87 -43.26 7.38
N PRO A 414 4.13 -42.64 8.55
CA PRO A 414 3.30 -42.83 9.72
C PRO A 414 1.86 -42.33 9.48
N PRO A 415 0.83 -43.06 9.91
CA PRO A 415 -0.56 -42.59 9.82
C PRO A 415 -0.81 -41.27 10.57
N THR A 416 0.03 -40.96 11.57
CA THR A 416 -0.05 -39.75 12.40
C THR A 416 0.53 -38.49 11.74
N PHE A 417 1.20 -38.61 10.59
CA PHE A 417 1.88 -37.52 9.88
C PHE A 417 0.88 -36.57 9.17
N LEU A 418 0.12 -35.77 9.91
CA LEU A 418 -0.88 -34.84 9.30
C LEU A 418 -1.08 -33.49 10.01
N GLN A 419 -0.81 -33.33 11.32
CA GLN A 419 -0.95 -31.99 11.94
C GLN A 419 -0.14 -31.71 13.21
N ASN A 420 0.10 -32.73 14.05
CA ASN A 420 0.75 -32.58 15.35
C ASN A 420 1.96 -33.51 15.55
N ASP A 421 2.30 -34.29 14.52
CA ASP A 421 3.35 -35.30 14.55
C ASP A 421 4.10 -35.27 13.21
N PRO A 422 5.38 -34.82 13.16
CA PRO A 422 6.20 -34.43 14.29
C PRO A 422 5.69 -33.17 15.01
N PHE A 423 5.88 -33.13 16.33
CA PHE A 423 5.68 -31.89 17.08
C PHE A 423 6.74 -30.89 16.65
N ILE A 424 6.27 -29.77 16.07
CA ILE A 424 7.12 -28.73 15.50
C ILE A 424 6.93 -27.45 16.31
N THR A 425 8.05 -26.88 16.76
CA THR A 425 8.08 -25.58 17.44
C THR A 425 8.65 -24.51 16.52
N GLY A 426 7.94 -23.39 16.39
CA GLY A 426 8.45 -22.24 15.64
C GLY A 426 9.25 -21.30 16.55
N ARG A 427 10.49 -20.99 16.19
CA ARG A 427 11.31 -19.97 16.88
C ARG A 427 11.49 -18.72 15.99
N PRO A 428 11.22 -17.51 16.50
CA PRO A 428 11.58 -16.27 15.84
C PRO A 428 13.08 -16.19 15.54
N ILE A 429 13.43 -15.54 14.43
CA ILE A 429 14.83 -15.25 14.09
C ILE A 429 14.94 -13.85 13.47
N TYR A 430 15.98 -13.12 13.89
CA TYR A 430 16.34 -11.80 13.40
C TYR A 430 17.82 -11.77 13.05
N MET A 431 18.15 -11.36 11.82
CA MET A 431 19.52 -11.25 11.36
C MET A 431 19.71 -9.91 10.63
N ARG A 432 20.56 -9.04 11.15
CA ARG A 432 21.05 -7.87 10.41
C ARG A 432 22.35 -8.27 9.73
N LEU A 433 22.34 -8.28 8.40
CA LEU A 433 23.45 -8.76 7.58
C LEU A 433 24.12 -7.61 6.83
N HIS A 434 25.43 -7.75 6.67
CA HIS A 434 26.31 -6.92 5.86
C HIS A 434 27.00 -7.81 4.82
N GLU A 435 27.03 -7.35 3.58
CA GLU A 435 27.65 -8.03 2.45
C GLU A 435 29.03 -7.44 2.16
N HIS A 436 30.00 -8.31 1.85
CA HIS A 436 31.37 -7.92 1.56
C HIS A 436 31.88 -8.67 0.34
N HIS A 437 32.55 -7.94 -0.56
CA HIS A 437 33.00 -8.43 -1.85
C HIS A 437 34.52 -8.57 -1.88
N CYS A 438 35.00 -9.72 -2.35
CA CYS A 438 36.39 -9.88 -2.74
C CYS A 438 36.54 -9.33 -4.16
N ILE A 439 37.41 -8.33 -4.33
CA ILE A 439 37.66 -7.69 -5.62
C ILE A 439 39.04 -8.11 -6.12
N ASP A 440 39.09 -8.67 -7.33
CA ASP A 440 40.33 -9.03 -8.01
C ASP A 440 41.26 -7.79 -8.12
N PRO A 441 42.58 -7.90 -7.82
CA PRO A 441 43.41 -9.12 -7.72
C PRO A 441 43.55 -9.71 -6.32
N GLN A 442 42.70 -9.32 -5.35
CA GLN A 442 42.73 -9.94 -4.01
C GLN A 442 42.21 -11.38 -4.10
N ASP A 443 42.90 -12.29 -3.41
CA ASP A 443 42.49 -13.68 -3.35
C ASP A 443 41.40 -13.86 -2.27
N PRO A 444 40.34 -14.63 -2.56
CA PRO A 444 39.30 -14.91 -1.57
C PRO A 444 39.79 -15.87 -0.49
N VAL A 445 39.07 -15.92 0.63
CA VAL A 445 39.32 -16.92 1.69
C VAL A 445 39.16 -18.32 1.07
N PRO A 446 40.13 -19.23 1.28
CA PRO A 446 40.05 -20.59 0.77
C PRO A 446 38.88 -21.33 1.41
N VAL A 447 38.49 -22.45 0.82
CA VAL A 447 37.43 -23.31 1.34
C VAL A 447 37.98 -24.19 2.47
N GLY A 448 37.14 -24.53 3.46
CA GLY A 448 37.56 -25.13 4.74
C GLY A 448 37.45 -26.64 4.89
N GLY A 449 37.17 -27.36 3.81
CA GLY A 449 36.88 -28.81 3.78
C GLY A 449 38.05 -29.73 4.16
N ALA A 450 37.77 -31.03 4.21
CA ALA A 450 38.72 -32.06 4.65
C ALA A 450 39.63 -32.62 3.54
N ASP A 451 39.71 -31.96 2.38
CA ASP A 451 40.36 -32.46 1.15
C ASP A 451 39.93 -33.91 0.82
N ASP A 452 38.67 -34.26 1.10
CA ASP A 452 38.10 -35.61 0.94
C ASP A 452 37.09 -35.72 -0.22
N ASP A 453 37.02 -34.66 -1.04
CA ASP A 453 36.07 -34.45 -2.15
C ASP A 453 34.59 -34.59 -1.79
N PHE A 454 34.25 -34.78 -0.50
CA PHE A 454 32.88 -34.97 -0.03
C PHE A 454 32.35 -33.76 0.72
N ASP A 455 33.11 -33.17 1.63
CA ASP A 455 32.71 -31.97 2.36
C ASP A 455 33.71 -30.84 2.18
N ASP A 456 33.30 -29.83 1.41
CA ASP A 456 33.96 -28.54 1.23
C ASP A 456 33.82 -27.64 2.48
N GLY A 457 33.55 -28.21 3.65
CA GLY A 457 33.51 -27.50 4.93
C GLY A 457 32.18 -26.81 5.19
N ILE A 458 31.05 -27.38 4.75
CA ILE A 458 29.71 -26.80 5.00
C ILE A 458 29.41 -26.64 6.48
N THR A 459 30.03 -27.46 7.34
CA THR A 459 29.90 -27.37 8.80
C THR A 459 30.31 -26.03 9.38
N ASN A 460 31.10 -25.24 8.64
CA ASN A 460 31.48 -23.87 8.98
C ASN A 460 31.16 -22.89 7.84
N GLY A 461 30.14 -23.16 7.02
CA GLY A 461 29.73 -22.29 5.91
C GLY A 461 30.80 -22.16 4.82
N TRP A 462 31.52 -23.26 4.53
CA TRP A 462 32.65 -23.37 3.61
C TRP A 462 33.91 -22.60 4.03
N PHE A 463 33.95 -22.05 5.25
CA PHE A 463 35.15 -21.39 5.76
C PHE A 463 36.07 -22.38 6.48
N PRO A 464 37.41 -22.23 6.33
CA PRO A 464 38.36 -22.94 7.16
C PRO A 464 38.21 -22.54 8.63
N PRO A 465 38.78 -23.32 9.57
CA PRO A 465 38.87 -22.93 10.96
C PRO A 465 39.35 -21.48 11.09
N THR A 466 38.50 -20.64 11.65
CA THR A 466 38.69 -19.19 11.66
C THR A 466 39.14 -18.74 13.04
N ARG A 467 40.13 -17.84 13.08
CA ARG A 467 40.66 -17.28 14.32
C ARG A 467 39.86 -16.04 14.74
N GLN A 468 39.68 -15.10 13.82
CA GLN A 468 38.95 -13.86 14.03
C GLN A 468 38.61 -13.22 12.67
N TYR A 469 37.53 -12.46 12.61
CA TYR A 469 37.34 -11.45 11.57
C TYR A 469 37.07 -10.09 12.22
N ARG A 470 37.42 -9.00 11.53
CA ARG A 470 37.19 -7.63 12.00
C ARG A 470 36.70 -6.76 10.87
N GLU A 471 35.64 -6.00 11.15
CA GLU A 471 35.13 -4.95 10.27
C GLU A 471 35.68 -3.60 10.73
N HIS A 472 36.28 -2.85 9.80
CA HIS A 472 36.84 -1.54 10.08
C HIS A 472 36.91 -0.69 8.80
N HIS A 473 36.39 0.55 8.85
CA HIS A 473 36.45 1.52 7.74
C HIS A 473 35.88 1.00 6.40
N GLY A 474 34.78 0.25 6.43
CA GLY A 474 34.14 -0.29 5.22
C GLY A 474 34.93 -1.42 4.55
N LYS A 475 35.83 -2.06 5.30
CA LYS A 475 36.51 -3.30 4.91
C LYS A 475 36.33 -4.36 5.97
N LEU A 476 36.29 -5.61 5.55
CA LEU A 476 36.31 -6.78 6.39
C LEU A 476 37.64 -7.49 6.23
N THR A 477 38.36 -7.70 7.33
CA THR A 477 39.58 -8.53 7.35
C THR A 477 39.27 -9.86 8.01
N TRP A 478 39.46 -10.94 7.26
CA TRP A 478 39.30 -12.31 7.71
C TRP A 478 40.67 -12.91 8.05
N VAL A 479 40.80 -13.49 9.25
CA VAL A 479 42.04 -14.13 9.72
C VAL A 479 41.79 -15.61 9.96
N THR A 480 42.38 -16.44 9.12
CA THR A 480 42.34 -17.90 9.23
C THR A 480 43.20 -18.40 10.39
N ALA A 481 43.01 -19.65 10.82
CA ALA A 481 43.77 -20.23 11.93
C ALA A 481 45.29 -20.22 11.73
N ASP A 482 45.76 -20.25 10.47
CA ASP A 482 47.17 -20.15 10.08
C ASP A 482 47.71 -18.70 9.96
N ASN A 483 46.98 -17.71 10.47
CA ASN A 483 47.34 -16.28 10.46
C ASN A 483 47.46 -15.64 9.07
N ARG A 484 46.84 -16.19 8.02
CA ARG A 484 46.69 -15.48 6.75
C ARG A 484 45.55 -14.46 6.84
N HIS A 485 45.74 -13.34 6.16
CA HIS A 485 44.81 -12.22 6.16
C HIS A 485 44.18 -12.05 4.78
N TYR A 486 42.86 -12.08 4.72
CA TYR A 486 42.09 -11.83 3.51
C TYR A 486 41.23 -10.60 3.71
N THR A 487 41.11 -9.76 2.69
CA THR A 487 40.40 -8.48 2.78
C THR A 487 39.23 -8.47 1.81
N TYR A 488 38.12 -7.91 2.26
CA TYR A 488 36.90 -7.73 1.47
C TYR A 488 36.44 -6.28 1.60
N GLU A 489 35.87 -5.73 0.53
CA GLU A 489 35.24 -4.42 0.52
C GLU A 489 33.77 -4.56 0.94
N THR A 490 33.32 -3.80 1.94
CA THR A 490 31.91 -3.83 2.36
C THR A 490 31.03 -3.19 1.28
N PHE A 491 30.01 -3.91 0.82
CA PHE A 491 29.05 -3.41 -0.15
C PHE A 491 28.25 -2.23 0.43
N VAL A 492 28.15 -1.16 -0.35
CA VAL A 492 27.33 0.02 -0.04
C VAL A 492 26.52 0.37 -1.28
N GLU A 493 25.20 0.43 -1.13
CA GLU A 493 24.27 0.77 -2.22
C GLU A 493 24.66 2.08 -2.90
N GLY A 494 24.77 2.07 -4.23
CA GLY A 494 25.11 3.24 -5.05
C GLY A 494 26.59 3.65 -5.06
N ARG A 495 27.48 2.93 -4.37
CA ARG A 495 28.94 3.16 -4.42
C ARG A 495 29.60 2.14 -5.36
N SER A 496 30.38 2.62 -6.33
CA SER A 496 31.23 1.76 -7.16
C SER A 496 32.30 1.06 -6.32
N ASN A 497 32.60 -0.20 -6.66
CA ASN A 497 33.65 -0.97 -6.01
C ASN A 497 35.04 -0.53 -6.49
N SER A 498 36.08 -1.10 -5.88
CA SER A 498 37.48 -0.83 -6.23
C SER A 498 37.99 -1.55 -7.50
N HIS A 499 37.10 -2.06 -8.36
CA HIS A 499 37.47 -2.79 -9.57
C HIS A 499 38.32 -1.93 -10.52
N ASN A 500 39.37 -2.53 -11.06
CA ASN A 500 40.27 -1.92 -12.04
C ASN A 500 40.60 -2.94 -13.13
N GLU A 501 40.11 -2.67 -14.35
CA GLU A 501 40.25 -3.53 -15.53
C GLU A 501 41.71 -3.82 -15.87
N GLY A 502 42.63 -2.86 -15.64
CA GLY A 502 44.05 -3.03 -15.95
C GLY A 502 44.81 -3.96 -15.00
N THR A 503 44.23 -4.31 -13.86
CA THR A 503 44.82 -5.25 -12.89
C THR A 503 43.97 -6.49 -12.66
N CYS A 504 42.71 -6.48 -13.10
CA CYS A 504 41.80 -7.59 -12.94
C CYS A 504 42.23 -8.76 -13.83
N ARG A 505 42.47 -9.94 -13.23
CA ARG A 505 42.89 -11.15 -13.96
C ARG A 505 41.90 -11.53 -15.07
N ILE A 506 40.59 -11.35 -14.84
CA ILE A 506 39.53 -11.64 -15.82
C ILE A 506 39.56 -10.65 -16.98
N CYS A 507 39.56 -9.33 -16.70
CA CYS A 507 39.62 -8.30 -17.73
C CYS A 507 40.89 -8.37 -18.56
N VAL A 508 42.05 -8.61 -17.93
CA VAL A 508 43.33 -8.77 -18.62
C VAL A 508 43.30 -10.02 -19.50
N HIS A 509 42.71 -11.12 -19.05
CA HIS A 509 42.55 -12.33 -19.86
C HIS A 509 41.63 -12.10 -21.06
N HIS A 510 40.46 -11.46 -20.85
CA HIS A 510 39.55 -11.12 -21.94
C HIS A 510 40.20 -10.16 -22.94
N ALA A 511 40.91 -9.13 -22.49
CA ALA A 511 41.63 -8.22 -23.37
C ALA A 511 42.73 -8.94 -24.18
N ALA A 512 43.39 -9.94 -23.60
CA ALA A 512 44.36 -10.77 -24.31
C ALA A 512 43.71 -11.67 -25.38
N ILE A 513 42.53 -12.25 -25.09
CA ILE A 513 41.74 -13.01 -26.06
C ILE A 513 41.25 -12.09 -27.19
N GLU A 514 40.71 -10.92 -26.86
CA GLU A 514 40.25 -9.95 -27.86
C GLU A 514 41.40 -9.43 -28.74
N GLU A 515 42.60 -9.24 -28.18
CA GLU A 515 43.80 -8.91 -28.94
C GLU A 515 44.22 -10.07 -29.86
N GLU A 516 44.18 -11.32 -29.39
CA GLU A 516 44.50 -12.52 -30.18
C GLU A 516 43.48 -12.76 -31.30
N GLU A 517 42.18 -12.69 -31.01
CA GLU A 517 41.10 -12.75 -31.99
C GLU A 517 41.13 -11.57 -32.97
N GLY A 518 41.47 -10.37 -32.50
CA GLY A 518 41.65 -9.19 -33.33
C GLY A 518 42.82 -9.35 -34.30
N ILE A 519 43.92 -9.97 -33.85
CA ILE A 519 45.06 -10.35 -34.69
C ILE A 519 44.66 -11.46 -35.67
N GLU A 520 43.86 -12.45 -35.28
CA GLU A 520 43.35 -13.49 -36.17
C GLU A 520 42.37 -12.96 -37.21
N ARG A 521 41.42 -12.10 -36.83
CA ARG A 521 40.52 -11.37 -37.73
C ARG A 521 41.31 -10.48 -38.68
N ALA A 522 42.32 -9.76 -38.20
CA ALA A 522 43.21 -8.96 -39.05
C ALA A 522 44.01 -9.84 -40.02
N ARG A 523 44.47 -11.03 -39.61
CA ARG A 523 45.11 -12.03 -40.48
C ARG A 523 44.15 -12.63 -41.50
N ALA A 524 42.90 -12.91 -41.13
CA ALA A 524 41.86 -13.41 -42.03
C ALA A 524 41.45 -12.35 -43.07
N VAL A 525 41.32 -11.09 -42.66
CA VAL A 525 41.04 -9.94 -43.53
C VAL A 525 42.22 -9.64 -44.46
N SER A 526 43.46 -9.73 -43.99
CA SER A 526 44.64 -9.57 -44.85
C SER A 526 44.87 -10.77 -45.79
N ALA A 527 44.44 -11.99 -45.41
CA ALA A 527 44.37 -13.14 -46.30
C ALA A 527 43.27 -12.99 -47.38
N SER A 528 42.13 -12.37 -47.05
CA SER A 528 41.04 -12.11 -48.02
C SER A 528 41.35 -10.93 -48.97
N LEU A 529 42.01 -9.88 -48.48
CA LEU A 529 42.42 -8.71 -49.29
C LEU A 529 43.52 -9.03 -50.32
N ASN A 530 44.35 -10.05 -50.08
CA ASN A 530 45.31 -10.54 -51.06
C ASN A 530 44.66 -11.35 -52.21
N SER A 531 43.34 -11.61 -52.15
CA SER A 531 42.61 -12.42 -53.15
C SER A 531 41.73 -11.61 -54.11
N SER A 532 41.62 -10.29 -53.96
CA SER A 532 40.73 -9.48 -54.81
C SER A 532 41.29 -8.08 -55.11
N SER A 533 42.23 -8.02 -56.05
CA SER A 533 42.63 -6.77 -56.73
C SER A 533 41.96 -6.70 -58.11
N ASP A 534 40.91 -5.86 -58.24
CA ASP A 534 40.45 -5.15 -59.45
C ASP A 534 39.06 -4.56 -59.13
N GLY A 535 38.69 -3.29 -59.32
CA GLY A 535 39.31 -2.11 -59.89
C GLY A 535 38.38 -0.90 -59.63
N THR A 536 38.91 0.30 -59.80
CA THR A 536 38.44 1.63 -59.37
C THR A 536 37.24 2.24 -60.13
N ALA A 537 36.45 3.11 -59.49
CA ALA A 537 36.14 4.50 -59.95
C ALA A 537 35.27 5.31 -58.95
N SER A 538 35.49 6.63 -58.89
CA SER A 538 35.03 7.59 -57.84
C SER A 538 33.90 8.57 -58.34
N PRO A 539 33.45 9.64 -57.61
CA PRO A 539 32.03 9.94 -57.33
C PRO A 539 31.52 11.33 -57.83
N PRO A 540 30.25 11.73 -57.55
CA PRO A 540 29.97 13.15 -57.23
C PRO A 540 28.89 13.43 -56.13
N PRO A 541 28.66 14.71 -55.70
CA PRO A 541 28.16 15.10 -54.37
C PRO A 541 26.87 15.99 -54.27
N ASN A 542 26.40 16.21 -53.01
CA ASN A 542 25.51 17.25 -52.40
C ASN A 542 23.96 17.18 -52.62
N SER A 543 23.12 16.81 -51.61
CA SER A 543 22.42 17.59 -50.52
C SER A 543 21.20 18.43 -50.98
N PRO A 544 20.20 18.89 -50.16
CA PRO A 544 19.81 18.62 -48.74
C PRO A 544 18.26 18.50 -48.46
N HIS A 545 17.86 18.30 -47.18
CA HIS A 545 16.56 18.66 -46.49
C HIS A 545 15.63 17.57 -45.90
N THR A 546 15.56 17.55 -44.55
CA THR A 546 14.40 17.55 -43.58
C THR A 546 13.27 16.49 -43.56
N HIS A 547 12.80 16.23 -42.32
CA HIS A 547 11.66 15.42 -41.79
C HIS A 547 12.01 13.97 -41.39
N GLU A 548 11.99 13.58 -40.11
CA GLU A 548 10.82 13.27 -39.23
C GLU A 548 9.86 12.24 -39.85
N ASP A 549 9.79 11.09 -39.14
CA ASP A 549 8.81 10.00 -39.15
C ASP A 549 8.81 8.92 -40.26
N PHE A 550 8.71 7.67 -39.76
CA PHE A 550 8.36 6.41 -40.44
C PHE A 550 9.36 5.79 -41.43
N GLU A 551 9.99 4.66 -41.05
CA GLU A 551 9.70 3.31 -41.60
C GLU A 551 10.76 2.29 -41.14
N GLU A 552 10.36 1.43 -40.17
CA GLU A 552 10.84 0.04 -40.08
C GLU A 552 10.20 -0.78 -41.23
N ASP A 553 10.87 -1.86 -41.61
CA ASP A 553 10.47 -2.93 -42.55
C ASP A 553 10.65 -2.67 -44.05
N PHE A 554 11.88 -2.84 -44.55
CA PHE A 554 12.12 -3.31 -45.92
C PHE A 554 13.48 -4.01 -46.10
N ILE A 555 13.62 -5.26 -45.63
CA ILE A 555 14.55 -6.21 -46.26
C ILE A 555 13.93 -7.61 -46.24
N GLU A 556 13.29 -8.00 -47.33
CA GLU A 556 13.13 -9.40 -47.71
C GLU A 556 13.49 -9.55 -49.18
N ALA A 557 14.58 -10.27 -49.49
CA ALA A 557 14.64 -11.27 -50.58
C ALA A 557 16.10 -11.68 -50.89
N GLY A 558 16.43 -12.90 -50.46
CA GLY A 558 17.15 -13.89 -51.28
C GLY A 558 18.63 -13.66 -51.57
N LEU A 559 19.49 -14.49 -50.96
CA LEU A 559 20.25 -15.55 -51.62
C LEU A 559 21.29 -16.14 -50.64
N GLY A 560 21.31 -17.48 -50.52
CA GLY A 560 22.47 -18.22 -50.04
C GLY A 560 22.44 -18.65 -48.57
N ARG A 561 22.37 -19.96 -48.36
CA ARG A 561 22.87 -20.60 -47.13
C ARG A 561 24.32 -20.18 -46.90
N GLY A 562 24.58 -19.61 -45.73
CA GLY A 562 25.89 -19.64 -45.06
C GLY A 562 25.61 -20.04 -43.63
N GLU A 563 26.21 -21.15 -43.21
CA GLU A 563 26.34 -21.54 -41.81
C GLU A 563 27.21 -20.49 -41.09
N ASP A 564 26.99 -20.37 -39.77
CA ASP A 564 27.85 -19.66 -38.80
C ASP A 564 27.78 -18.11 -38.79
N ASP A 565 26.73 -17.57 -38.15
CA ASP A 565 26.73 -16.22 -37.51
C ASP A 565 26.02 -16.36 -36.14
N ASP A 566 26.61 -17.16 -35.26
CA ASP A 566 26.14 -17.40 -33.89
C ASP A 566 26.60 -16.30 -32.90
N ASP A 567 27.23 -15.22 -33.35
CA ASP A 567 27.96 -14.28 -32.47
C ASP A 567 27.15 -13.09 -31.89
N ASP A 568 25.92 -12.82 -32.33
CA ASP A 568 25.19 -11.58 -31.98
C ASP A 568 24.13 -11.70 -30.85
N ASP A 569 24.03 -12.84 -30.15
CA ASP A 569 22.90 -13.14 -29.23
C ASP A 569 23.17 -12.86 -27.74
N TYR A 570 24.23 -12.14 -27.38
CA TYR A 570 24.75 -12.18 -26.01
C TYR A 570 24.57 -10.89 -25.18
N VAL A 571 24.05 -11.07 -23.96
CA VAL A 571 24.05 -10.04 -22.91
C VAL A 571 25.46 -10.00 -22.30
N TYR A 572 26.30 -9.07 -22.76
CA TYR A 572 27.59 -8.79 -22.13
C TYR A 572 27.36 -8.26 -20.71
N ASN A 573 27.72 -9.04 -19.69
CA ASN A 573 27.87 -8.52 -18.33
C ASN A 573 29.23 -7.82 -18.24
N GLU A 574 29.23 -6.51 -18.00
CA GLU A 574 30.45 -5.78 -17.64
C GLU A 574 31.12 -6.44 -16.43
N CYS A 575 32.43 -6.68 -16.51
CA CYS A 575 33.16 -7.34 -15.43
C CYS A 575 33.10 -6.50 -14.15
N SER A 576 32.58 -7.08 -13.07
CA SER A 576 32.49 -6.40 -11.77
C SER A 576 33.75 -6.55 -10.91
N GLY A 577 34.70 -7.40 -11.32
CA GLY A 577 35.87 -7.79 -10.55
C GLY A 577 35.58 -8.62 -9.30
N ILE A 578 34.32 -8.98 -9.03
CA ILE A 578 33.91 -9.69 -7.81
C ILE A 578 34.21 -11.18 -7.97
N THR A 579 35.09 -11.73 -7.12
CA THR A 579 35.48 -13.15 -7.16
C THR A 579 34.83 -13.98 -6.05
N ASP A 580 34.37 -13.33 -4.98
CA ASP A 580 33.78 -13.99 -3.82
C ASP A 580 32.90 -13.04 -3.01
N ILE A 581 31.85 -13.56 -2.37
CA ILE A 581 30.93 -12.77 -1.56
C ILE A 581 30.72 -13.45 -0.21
N ILE A 582 31.03 -12.70 0.85
CA ILE A 582 30.86 -13.14 2.23
C ILE A 582 29.94 -12.20 3.00
N PHE A 583 29.35 -12.72 4.06
CA PHE A 583 28.47 -11.99 4.94
C PHE A 583 28.96 -12.04 6.37
N THR A 584 28.64 -10.98 7.08
CA THR A 584 28.70 -10.90 8.53
C THR A 584 27.40 -10.31 9.04
N GLY A 585 27.12 -10.52 10.32
CA GLY A 585 25.92 -9.94 10.90
C GLY A 585 25.73 -10.28 12.36
N ASN A 586 24.71 -9.67 12.93
CA ASN A 586 24.33 -9.88 14.32
C ASN A 586 22.82 -9.71 14.50
N THR A 587 22.31 -10.23 15.60
CA THR A 587 21.00 -9.83 16.13
C THR A 587 21.15 -8.44 16.77
N GLU A 588 20.24 -7.53 16.48
CA GLU A 588 20.24 -6.19 17.10
C GLU A 588 20.01 -6.30 18.61
N ASP A 589 20.56 -5.36 19.40
CA ASP A 589 20.43 -5.39 20.86
C ASP A 589 18.97 -5.52 21.33
N ARG A 590 18.06 -4.76 20.71
CA ARG A 590 16.61 -4.84 20.97
C ARG A 590 16.07 -6.25 20.78
N HIS A 591 16.36 -6.90 19.66
CA HIS A 591 15.86 -8.25 19.37
C HIS A 591 16.61 -9.31 20.17
N GLY A 592 17.89 -9.10 20.47
CA GLY A 592 18.73 -10.02 21.24
C GLY A 592 18.26 -10.17 22.69
N ARG A 593 17.79 -9.08 23.32
CA ARG A 593 17.17 -9.14 24.66
C ARG A 593 15.87 -9.95 24.69
N ALA A 594 15.17 -10.02 23.56
CA ALA A 594 13.89 -10.74 23.44
C ALA A 594 14.07 -12.21 23.01
N TRP A 595 14.98 -12.46 22.08
CA TRP A 595 15.09 -13.71 21.31
C TRP A 595 16.51 -14.30 21.29
N ASP A 596 17.36 -13.92 22.24
CA ASP A 596 18.78 -14.24 22.34
C ASP A 596 19.68 -13.55 21.29
N TYR A 597 20.94 -13.34 21.67
CA TYR A 597 21.94 -12.69 20.82
C TYR A 597 22.66 -13.73 19.98
N TYR A 598 22.73 -13.46 18.68
CA TYR A 598 23.46 -14.30 17.73
C TYR A 598 24.40 -13.47 16.86
N ARG A 599 25.54 -14.06 16.55
CA ARG A 599 26.46 -13.64 15.48
C ARG A 599 26.23 -14.51 14.25
N TYR A 600 26.31 -13.89 13.09
CA TYR A 600 26.19 -14.53 11.79
C TYR A 600 27.44 -14.27 10.97
N TYR A 601 27.88 -15.29 10.25
CA TYR A 601 28.82 -15.14 9.14
C TYR A 601 28.51 -16.18 8.08
N GLY A 602 28.82 -15.92 6.82
CA GLY A 602 28.46 -16.82 5.74
C GLY A 602 29.08 -16.47 4.41
N ARG A 603 28.79 -17.28 3.41
CA ARG A 603 29.34 -17.17 2.05
C ARG A 603 28.28 -17.52 1.02
N ILE A 604 28.36 -16.92 -0.16
CA ILE A 604 27.54 -17.31 -1.33
C ILE A 604 28.33 -18.25 -2.21
N ARG A 605 27.69 -19.33 -2.65
CA ARG A 605 28.22 -20.18 -3.71
C ARG A 605 27.95 -19.56 -5.08
N ALA A 606 29.03 -19.26 -5.81
CA ALA A 606 28.95 -18.65 -7.14
C ALA A 606 28.16 -19.51 -8.16
N TRP A 607 28.12 -20.83 -7.96
CA TRP A 607 27.43 -21.73 -8.88
C TRP A 607 25.92 -21.46 -8.99
N ASP A 608 25.18 -21.39 -7.89
CA ASP A 608 23.72 -21.29 -7.94
C ASP A 608 23.18 -20.18 -7.04
N GLY A 609 24.07 -19.39 -6.43
CA GLY A 609 23.68 -18.38 -5.45
C GLY A 609 23.21 -18.97 -4.13
N LEU A 610 23.51 -20.25 -3.83
CA LEU A 610 23.20 -20.84 -2.53
C LEU A 610 23.94 -20.09 -1.43
N ILE A 611 23.21 -19.67 -0.41
CA ILE A 611 23.76 -18.96 0.73
C ILE A 611 23.92 -19.94 1.89
N ALA A 612 25.11 -20.01 2.47
CA ALA A 612 25.38 -20.73 3.72
C ALA A 612 25.75 -19.74 4.84
N LEU A 613 24.97 -19.72 5.91
CA LEU A 613 25.16 -18.84 7.07
C LEU A 613 25.37 -19.67 8.34
N VAL A 614 26.46 -19.42 9.05
CA VAL A 614 26.71 -19.96 10.39
C VAL A 614 26.13 -19.01 11.42
N ARG A 615 25.26 -19.53 12.28
CA ARG A 615 24.70 -18.84 13.44
C ARG A 615 25.38 -19.34 14.70
N VAL A 616 25.99 -18.43 15.44
CA VAL A 616 26.66 -18.69 16.72
C VAL A 616 25.97 -17.88 17.81
N ARG A 617 25.63 -18.51 18.94
CA ARG A 617 25.10 -17.79 20.11
C ARG A 617 26.23 -16.99 20.76
N VAL A 618 25.93 -15.77 21.14
CA VAL A 618 26.86 -14.90 21.84
C VAL A 618 26.20 -14.36 23.11
N ASP A 619 27.01 -13.95 24.08
CA ASP A 619 26.55 -13.16 25.21
C ASP A 619 26.24 -11.70 24.75
N PRO A 620 25.63 -10.87 25.61
CA PRO A 620 25.33 -9.47 25.28
C PRO A 620 26.58 -8.61 25.02
N GLU A 621 27.76 -9.04 25.46
CA GLU A 621 29.04 -8.39 25.21
C GLU A 621 29.67 -8.86 23.88
N GLY A 622 29.08 -9.86 23.23
CA GLY A 622 29.52 -10.43 21.97
C GLY A 622 30.54 -11.56 22.11
N HIS A 623 30.77 -12.14 23.28
CA HIS A 623 31.61 -13.33 23.42
C HIS A 623 30.83 -14.59 23.10
N ASP A 624 31.49 -15.58 22.52
CA ASP A 624 30.86 -16.85 22.14
C ASP A 624 30.32 -17.58 23.37
N ASP A 625 29.03 -17.95 23.32
CA ASP A 625 28.38 -18.72 24.37
C ASP A 625 28.29 -20.20 23.97
N PRO A 626 29.09 -21.09 24.60
CA PRO A 626 29.14 -22.50 24.22
C PRO A 626 27.88 -23.30 24.60
N ARG A 627 26.90 -22.70 25.30
CA ARG A 627 25.70 -23.40 25.79
C ARG A 627 24.73 -23.81 24.69
N GLU A 628 24.70 -23.12 23.55
CA GLU A 628 23.97 -23.56 22.35
C GLU A 628 24.96 -23.84 21.22
N GLY A 629 24.81 -25.00 20.57
CA GLY A 629 25.61 -25.37 19.41
C GLY A 629 25.41 -24.44 18.21
N LYS A 630 26.37 -24.43 17.28
CA LYS A 630 26.26 -23.68 16.02
C LYS A 630 25.12 -24.25 15.16
N LEU A 631 24.43 -23.38 14.43
CA LEU A 631 23.49 -23.79 13.37
C LEU A 631 23.98 -23.30 12.01
N ILE A 632 23.75 -24.09 10.97
CA ILE A 632 24.08 -23.73 9.59
C ILE A 632 22.78 -23.56 8.83
N ILE A 633 22.50 -22.34 8.39
CA ILE A 633 21.31 -21.96 7.63
C ILE A 633 21.68 -21.92 6.15
N ARG A 634 20.95 -22.67 5.33
CA ARG A 634 21.21 -22.79 3.88
C ARG A 634 19.96 -22.47 3.09
N GLY A 635 20.05 -21.69 2.02
CA GLY A 635 18.89 -21.36 1.21
C GLY A 635 19.17 -20.36 0.10
N TYR A 636 18.09 -19.96 -0.57
CA TYR A 636 18.13 -18.98 -1.64
C TYR A 636 17.22 -17.81 -1.32
N VAL A 637 17.53 -16.64 -1.89
CA VAL A 637 16.54 -15.57 -1.98
C VAL A 637 15.70 -15.79 -3.23
N VAL A 638 14.41 -16.07 -3.02
CA VAL A 638 13.40 -16.33 -4.03
C VAL A 638 12.67 -15.02 -4.36
N ALA A 639 12.53 -14.73 -5.66
CA ALA A 639 11.77 -13.60 -6.18
C ALA A 639 12.18 -12.23 -5.58
N GLY A 640 13.46 -12.00 -5.33
CA GLY A 640 13.90 -10.71 -4.82
C GLY A 640 13.71 -10.48 -3.30
N GLN A 641 12.90 -11.29 -2.60
CA GLN A 641 12.27 -10.83 -1.34
C GLN A 641 12.19 -11.83 -0.19
N ASN A 642 12.17 -13.15 -0.47
CA ASN A 642 12.02 -14.19 0.55
C ASN A 642 13.27 -15.06 0.61
N PHE A 643 13.91 -15.17 1.77
CA PHE A 643 14.94 -16.18 2.00
C PHE A 643 14.26 -17.49 2.39
N VAL A 644 14.37 -18.51 1.54
CA VAL A 644 13.73 -19.82 1.71
C VAL A 644 14.80 -20.90 1.79
N GLY A 645 14.79 -21.68 2.88
CA GLY A 645 15.90 -22.58 3.15
C GLY A 645 15.61 -23.68 4.15
N THR A 646 16.70 -24.33 4.58
CA THR A 646 16.75 -25.36 5.61
C THR A 646 17.93 -25.06 6.54
N TRP A 647 17.72 -25.12 7.85
CA TRP A 647 18.81 -25.07 8.83
C TRP A 647 19.24 -26.50 9.21
N ARG A 648 20.51 -26.68 9.57
CA ARG A 648 21.03 -27.93 10.15
C ARG A 648 21.81 -27.65 11.43
N SER A 649 21.80 -28.62 12.34
CA SER A 649 22.67 -28.64 13.50
C SER A 649 24.13 -28.84 13.09
N TRP A 650 25.03 -28.23 13.84
CA TRP A 650 26.46 -28.49 13.72
C TRP A 650 26.81 -29.86 14.30
N ALA A 651 27.64 -30.61 13.58
CA ALA A 651 28.21 -31.87 14.03
C ALA A 651 29.70 -31.90 13.68
N PRO A 652 30.56 -32.48 14.54
CA PRO A 652 31.99 -32.59 14.28
C PRO A 652 32.31 -33.64 13.20
N ASP A 653 31.44 -34.65 13.04
CA ASP A 653 31.54 -35.65 11.98
C ASP A 653 30.68 -35.24 10.79
N VAL A 654 31.33 -34.89 9.68
CA VAL A 654 30.71 -34.50 8.42
C VAL A 654 29.91 -35.65 7.79
N ASN A 655 30.24 -36.89 8.15
CA ASN A 655 29.54 -38.08 7.70
C ASN A 655 28.31 -38.42 8.56
N SER A 656 28.08 -37.71 9.65
CA SER A 656 26.89 -37.91 10.48
C SER A 656 25.68 -37.19 9.90
N PHE A 657 24.51 -37.82 10.00
CA PHE A 657 23.26 -37.23 9.54
C PHE A 657 22.81 -36.12 10.51
N PRO A 658 22.63 -34.87 10.07
CA PRO A 658 22.28 -33.77 10.96
C PRO A 658 20.78 -33.72 11.25
N LEU A 659 20.41 -33.13 12.40
CA LEU A 659 19.05 -32.62 12.59
C LEU A 659 18.86 -31.39 11.69
N GLU A 660 17.80 -31.39 10.87
CA GLU A 660 17.46 -30.28 9.98
C GLU A 660 16.01 -29.81 10.16
N GLY A 661 15.72 -28.58 9.75
CA GLY A 661 14.36 -28.05 9.73
C GLY A 661 14.20 -26.85 8.78
N PRO A 662 12.96 -26.51 8.39
CA PRO A 662 12.70 -25.44 7.43
C PRO A 662 12.84 -24.06 8.06
N ILE A 663 13.20 -23.08 7.23
CA ILE A 663 13.31 -21.68 7.62
C ILE A 663 12.85 -20.78 6.47
N VAL A 664 12.05 -19.76 6.82
CA VAL A 664 11.64 -18.70 5.90
C VAL A 664 11.80 -17.34 6.59
N LEU A 665 12.45 -16.41 5.91
CA LEU A 665 12.60 -15.03 6.35
C LEU A 665 12.27 -14.06 5.21
N SER A 666 11.87 -12.85 5.57
CA SER A 666 11.73 -11.75 4.62
C SER A 666 12.55 -10.54 5.09
N LYS A 667 13.02 -9.76 4.11
CA LYS A 667 13.78 -8.53 4.36
C LYS A 667 12.82 -7.45 4.90
N ARG A 668 13.14 -6.80 6.01
CA ARG A 668 12.38 -5.61 6.45
C ARG A 668 12.65 -4.47 5.48
N SER A 669 11.58 -3.80 5.02
CA SER A 669 11.75 -2.53 4.32
C SER A 669 12.41 -1.55 5.30
N LEU A 670 13.41 -0.80 4.83
CA LEU A 670 13.99 0.32 5.56
C LEU A 670 12.98 1.47 5.63
N THR A 671 11.83 1.24 6.25
CA THR A 671 11.05 2.32 6.84
C THR A 671 11.81 2.69 8.10
N ARG A 672 12.65 3.74 8.02
CA ARG A 672 13.45 4.26 9.12
C ARG A 672 12.63 4.23 10.43
N ILE A 673 13.00 3.34 11.35
CA ILE A 673 12.74 3.53 12.77
C ILE A 673 13.67 4.65 13.19
N LEU A 674 13.24 5.90 13.03
CA LEU A 674 13.89 7.04 13.68
C LEU A 674 13.22 7.23 15.03
N HIS A 675 13.98 6.93 16.08
CA HIS A 675 13.85 7.67 17.33
C HIS A 675 13.97 9.17 17.01
N SER A 676 13.11 9.95 17.66
CA SER A 676 12.88 11.39 17.56
C SER A 676 14.07 12.28 17.14
N HIS A 677 13.71 13.36 16.43
CA HIS A 677 14.49 14.57 16.11
C HIS A 677 15.44 14.50 14.91
N THR A 678 14.91 14.77 13.71
CA THR A 678 15.31 15.90 12.84
C THR A 678 14.56 15.81 11.50
N LEU A 679 13.87 16.90 11.15
CA LEU A 679 13.42 17.18 9.78
C LEU A 679 14.64 17.06 8.85
N LEU A 680 14.59 16.19 7.83
CA LEU A 680 15.21 16.40 6.50
C LEU A 680 15.12 15.16 5.55
N GLY A 681 14.61 14.01 5.99
CA GLY A 681 14.59 12.79 5.16
C GLY A 681 13.41 12.63 4.20
N PHE A 682 12.33 13.40 4.36
CA PHE A 682 11.08 13.24 3.61
C PHE A 682 10.95 14.18 2.40
N VAL A 683 11.96 15.03 2.14
CA VAL A 683 11.94 16.08 1.11
C VAL A 683 12.62 15.64 -0.22
N ARG A 684 13.08 14.40 -0.35
CA ARG A 684 13.80 13.95 -1.56
C ARG A 684 13.05 12.98 -2.48
N ALA A 685 11.94 12.38 -2.06
CA ALA A 685 11.13 11.48 -2.91
C ALA A 685 9.95 12.19 -3.62
N ILE A 686 9.75 13.50 -3.38
CA ILE A 686 8.76 14.33 -4.06
C ILE A 686 9.51 15.48 -4.73
N ARG A 687 10.34 15.13 -5.71
CA ARG A 687 11.03 16.12 -6.56
C ARG A 687 11.23 15.61 -7.99
N ILE A 688 10.21 14.94 -8.52
CA ILE A 688 9.92 14.71 -9.94
C ILE A 688 8.39 14.70 -9.94
N ASN A 689 7.63 15.75 -10.30
CA ASN A 689 7.56 16.38 -11.61
C ASN A 689 6.85 17.76 -11.53
N THR A 690 7.12 18.59 -10.50
CA THR A 690 6.44 19.89 -10.31
C THR A 690 7.02 21.05 -11.14
N THR A 691 8.10 20.84 -11.90
CA THR A 691 8.74 21.88 -12.72
C THR A 691 8.23 21.98 -14.17
N LYS A 692 7.28 21.14 -14.61
CA LYS A 692 6.71 21.24 -15.97
C LYS A 692 5.41 22.04 -16.07
N PHE A 693 4.82 22.49 -14.95
CA PHE A 693 3.51 23.15 -14.94
C PHE A 693 3.52 24.69 -15.01
N LEU A 694 4.69 25.35 -15.13
CA LEU A 694 4.77 26.82 -15.05
C LEU A 694 5.76 27.45 -16.05
N LYS A 695 5.79 26.98 -17.31
CA LYS A 695 6.50 27.74 -18.35
C LYS A 695 5.74 28.09 -19.62
N ASP A 696 4.65 27.43 -19.97
CA ASP A 696 3.94 27.79 -21.20
C ASP A 696 2.49 28.19 -20.87
N GLY A 697 2.29 29.49 -20.66
CA GLY A 697 0.97 30.07 -20.70
C GLY A 697 0.52 30.19 -22.14
N ASP A 698 0.02 29.09 -22.73
CA ASP A 698 -1.00 29.10 -23.80
C ASP A 698 -1.38 27.70 -24.38
N GLU A 699 -0.83 26.58 -23.92
CA GLU A 699 -1.30 25.24 -24.32
C GLU A 699 -2.31 24.67 -23.31
N MET A 700 -3.52 24.36 -23.79
CA MET A 700 -4.63 23.83 -22.99
C MET A 700 -4.37 22.38 -22.56
N ASP A 701 -4.44 22.14 -21.26
CA ASP A 701 -4.61 20.81 -20.66
C ASP A 701 -5.94 20.19 -21.12
N GLU A 702 -5.90 19.02 -21.77
CA GLU A 702 -7.09 18.36 -22.37
C GLU A 702 -8.18 18.01 -21.34
N HIS A 703 -7.88 18.05 -20.03
CA HIS A 703 -8.79 17.70 -18.93
C HIS A 703 -9.19 18.92 -18.05
N ALA A 704 -9.05 20.15 -18.54
CA ALA A 704 -9.45 21.36 -17.83
C ALA A 704 -10.88 21.82 -18.20
N ARG A 705 -11.72 22.11 -17.18
CA ARG A 705 -13.02 22.75 -17.38
C ARG A 705 -12.98 24.24 -17.12
N ARG A 706 -13.77 25.00 -17.88
CA ARG A 706 -13.93 26.44 -17.70
C ARG A 706 -15.35 26.76 -17.22
N ILE A 707 -15.45 27.38 -16.06
CA ILE A 707 -16.71 27.86 -15.50
C ILE A 707 -16.84 29.35 -15.79
N LEU A 708 -17.83 29.71 -16.57
CA LEU A 708 -18.19 31.10 -16.81
C LEU A 708 -19.14 31.55 -15.71
N ALA A 709 -18.70 32.51 -14.90
CA ALA A 709 -19.46 33.02 -13.75
C ALA A 709 -19.75 34.50 -13.93
N GLY A 710 -21.04 34.85 -14.02
CA GLY A 710 -21.48 36.25 -14.11
C GLY A 710 -21.23 36.99 -12.79
N ARG A 711 -21.33 36.26 -11.67
CA ARG A 711 -21.17 36.79 -10.32
C ARG A 711 -20.53 35.74 -9.40
N VAL A 712 -19.40 36.08 -8.79
CA VAL A 712 -18.64 35.22 -7.87
C VAL A 712 -18.49 35.89 -6.51
N PHE A 713 -18.85 35.22 -5.42
CA PHE A 713 -18.64 35.73 -4.06
C PHE A 713 -17.20 35.43 -3.58
N ASP A 714 -16.57 36.44 -2.99
CA ASP A 714 -15.24 36.33 -2.40
C ASP A 714 -15.30 36.51 -0.87
N PRO A 715 -15.02 35.46 -0.08
CA PRO A 715 -15.13 35.48 1.37
C PRO A 715 -14.04 36.33 2.07
N TYR A 716 -12.97 36.73 1.37
CA TYR A 716 -11.94 37.62 1.91
C TYR A 716 -12.37 39.09 1.85
N THR A 717 -12.96 39.51 0.72
CA THR A 717 -13.40 40.89 0.51
C THR A 717 -14.86 41.13 0.91
N LEU A 718 -15.61 40.06 1.18
CA LEU A 718 -17.06 40.08 1.43
C LEU A 718 -17.86 40.68 0.25
N GLY A 719 -17.25 40.70 -0.94
CA GLY A 719 -17.79 41.33 -2.15
C GLY A 719 -18.09 40.32 -3.25
N PHE A 720 -18.59 40.84 -4.37
CA PHE A 720 -18.75 40.06 -5.59
C PHE A 720 -17.83 40.54 -6.69
N HIS A 721 -17.16 39.59 -7.33
CA HIS A 721 -16.46 39.81 -8.59
C HIS A 721 -17.40 39.49 -9.74
N LYS A 722 -17.48 40.39 -10.72
CA LYS A 722 -18.31 40.21 -11.92
C LYS A 722 -17.50 39.58 -13.04
N ASN A 723 -18.17 38.82 -13.91
CA ASN A 723 -17.63 38.30 -15.16
C ASN A 723 -16.28 37.59 -14.98
N GLN A 724 -16.26 36.55 -14.16
CA GLN A 724 -15.06 35.75 -13.92
C GLN A 724 -15.09 34.47 -14.76
N ILE A 725 -13.91 34.03 -15.17
CA ILE A 725 -13.67 32.69 -15.68
C ILE A 725 -12.86 31.95 -14.63
N ILE A 726 -13.41 30.83 -14.16
CA ILE A 726 -12.73 29.92 -13.23
C ILE A 726 -12.30 28.70 -14.02
N THR A 727 -10.99 28.43 -14.09
CA THR A 727 -10.45 27.23 -14.73
C THR A 727 -10.13 26.20 -13.68
N VAL A 728 -10.63 24.98 -13.88
CA VAL A 728 -10.54 23.86 -12.93
C VAL A 728 -9.91 22.68 -13.64
N SER A 729 -8.97 22.00 -13.00
CA SER A 729 -8.42 20.72 -13.46
C SER A 729 -9.24 19.58 -12.87
N GLU A 730 -9.79 18.70 -13.71
CA GLU A 730 -10.55 17.54 -13.24
C GLU A 730 -9.65 16.48 -12.58
N ASP A 731 -8.40 16.39 -13.01
CA ASP A 731 -7.42 15.39 -12.54
C ASP A 731 -6.87 15.72 -11.16
N SER A 732 -6.51 16.98 -10.93
CA SER A 732 -6.02 17.45 -9.63
C SER A 732 -7.15 17.89 -8.70
N GLY A 733 -8.33 18.21 -9.24
CA GLY A 733 -9.45 18.77 -8.48
C GLY A 733 -9.19 20.18 -7.94
N LEU A 734 -8.19 20.88 -8.49
CA LEU A 734 -7.80 22.24 -8.07
C LEU A 734 -8.29 23.32 -9.03
N ILE A 735 -8.48 24.51 -8.50
CA ILE A 735 -8.67 25.73 -9.28
C ILE A 735 -7.30 26.17 -9.82
N VAL A 736 -7.15 26.19 -11.13
CA VAL A 736 -5.91 26.52 -11.83
C VAL A 736 -5.78 28.03 -12.05
N ASP A 737 -6.89 28.69 -12.36
CA ASP A 737 -6.92 30.13 -12.64
C ASP A 737 -8.29 30.74 -12.32
N VAL A 738 -8.29 32.01 -11.92
CA VAL A 738 -9.50 32.84 -11.74
C VAL A 738 -9.20 34.22 -12.29
N ARG A 739 -9.87 34.60 -13.37
CA ARG A 739 -9.60 35.88 -14.06
C ARG A 739 -10.86 36.60 -14.55
N PRO A 740 -10.85 37.94 -14.59
CA PRO A 740 -11.94 38.73 -15.16
C PRO A 740 -11.97 38.64 -16.69
N PHE A 741 -13.13 38.84 -17.28
CA PHE A 741 -13.35 38.74 -18.72
C PHE A 741 -14.30 39.82 -19.27
N LYS A 742 -14.18 40.14 -20.57
CA LYS A 742 -14.97 41.18 -21.25
C LYS A 742 -16.11 40.59 -22.09
N GLU A 743 -17.25 41.29 -22.10
CA GLU A 743 -18.54 40.82 -22.66
C GLU A 743 -18.50 40.45 -24.17
N HIS A 744 -17.65 41.07 -24.98
CA HIS A 744 -17.52 40.74 -26.42
C HIS A 744 -16.77 39.44 -26.72
N GLN A 745 -16.07 38.87 -25.73
CA GLN A 745 -15.36 37.60 -25.89
C GLN A 745 -16.30 36.39 -25.60
N TRP A 746 -17.56 36.65 -25.22
CA TRP A 746 -18.60 35.69 -24.83
C TRP A 746 -18.93 34.64 -25.90
N GLU A 747 -19.00 35.04 -27.17
CA GLU A 747 -19.35 34.15 -28.27
C GLU A 747 -18.17 33.25 -28.69
N ALA A 748 -16.93 33.73 -28.52
CA ALA A 748 -15.73 33.01 -28.91
C ALA A 748 -15.51 31.72 -28.08
N HIS A 749 -15.90 31.71 -26.80
CA HIS A 749 -15.74 30.55 -25.91
C HIS A 749 -16.94 29.59 -25.88
N LEU A 750 -18.11 29.99 -26.40
CA LEU A 750 -19.31 29.14 -26.42
C LEU A 750 -19.40 28.25 -27.67
N SER A 751 -18.62 28.55 -28.72
CA SER A 751 -19.01 28.11 -30.06
C SER A 751 -18.83 26.61 -30.35
N HIS A 752 -17.91 25.87 -29.70
CA HIS A 752 -17.63 24.47 -30.09
C HIS A 752 -17.13 23.53 -28.97
N ASP A 753 -17.11 23.94 -27.70
CA ASP A 753 -16.36 23.21 -26.66
C ASP A 753 -17.25 22.65 -25.53
N THR A 754 -17.28 21.32 -25.38
CA THR A 754 -18.01 20.62 -24.32
C THR A 754 -17.39 20.78 -22.92
N SER A 755 -16.21 21.40 -22.80
CA SER A 755 -15.50 21.64 -21.54
C SER A 755 -15.98 22.88 -20.75
N VAL A 756 -16.91 23.67 -21.31
CA VAL A 756 -17.36 24.94 -20.73
C VAL A 756 -18.68 24.79 -19.96
N ILE A 757 -18.68 25.18 -18.68
CA ILE A 757 -19.87 25.24 -17.81
C ILE A 757 -20.35 26.69 -17.72
N ASP A 758 -21.59 26.93 -18.12
CA ASP A 758 -22.22 28.25 -18.06
C ASP A 758 -23.06 28.43 -16.78
N LEU A 759 -22.56 29.25 -15.85
CA LEU A 759 -23.26 29.65 -14.62
C LEU A 759 -23.54 31.17 -14.58
N ARG A 760 -23.60 31.81 -15.75
CA ARG A 760 -23.65 33.28 -15.85
C ARG A 760 -24.93 33.89 -15.31
N GLY A 761 -26.04 33.15 -15.41
CA GLY A 761 -27.33 33.53 -14.84
C GLY A 761 -27.48 33.24 -13.34
N GLN A 762 -26.42 32.79 -12.65
CA GLN A 762 -26.46 32.36 -11.26
C GLN A 762 -25.36 33.06 -10.44
N THR A 763 -25.47 32.98 -9.11
CA THR A 763 -24.40 33.44 -8.22
C THR A 763 -23.54 32.26 -7.80
N VAL A 764 -22.25 32.32 -8.13
CA VAL A 764 -21.25 31.29 -7.82
C VAL A 764 -20.60 31.58 -6.47
N LEU A 765 -20.51 30.55 -5.62
CA LEU A 765 -19.98 30.61 -4.26
C LEU A 765 -18.95 29.48 -4.06
N PRO A 766 -18.00 29.62 -3.12
CA PRO A 766 -17.31 28.46 -2.56
C PRO A 766 -18.32 27.49 -1.94
N GLY A 767 -18.02 26.19 -1.98
CA GLY A 767 -18.85 25.17 -1.33
C GLY A 767 -19.00 25.42 0.18
N PHE A 768 -20.19 25.14 0.70
CA PHE A 768 -20.50 25.35 2.11
C PHE A 768 -19.81 24.31 2.99
N VAL A 769 -19.52 24.72 4.23
CA VAL A 769 -18.85 23.92 5.25
C VAL A 769 -19.74 23.84 6.49
N ASP A 770 -19.99 22.63 6.97
CA ASP A 770 -20.68 22.40 8.26
C ASP A 770 -19.66 21.88 9.29
N THR A 771 -19.29 22.71 10.27
CA THR A 771 -18.28 22.36 11.26
C THR A 771 -18.82 21.52 12.41
N HIS A 772 -20.12 21.19 12.45
CA HIS A 772 -20.72 20.49 13.57
C HIS A 772 -21.92 19.65 13.10
N VAL A 773 -21.67 18.43 12.62
CA VAL A 773 -22.73 17.49 12.20
C VAL A 773 -23.01 16.42 13.26
N HIS A 774 -23.72 16.74 14.34
CA HIS A 774 -24.21 15.76 15.33
C HIS A 774 -25.22 16.40 16.30
N CYS A 775 -25.80 15.66 17.24
CA CYS A 775 -26.46 16.09 18.49
C CYS A 775 -28.00 16.28 18.47
N LYS A 776 -28.60 16.84 19.53
CA LYS A 776 -29.66 16.29 20.43
C LYS A 776 -31.02 17.02 20.42
N ASN A 777 -32.15 16.31 20.62
CA ASN A 777 -33.50 16.90 20.83
C ASN A 777 -34.21 16.41 22.11
N PRO A 778 -34.70 17.32 22.97
CA PRO A 778 -35.85 17.06 23.84
C PRO A 778 -37.19 17.48 23.19
N THR A 779 -38.09 16.53 22.93
CA THR A 779 -39.51 16.85 22.73
C THR A 779 -40.37 16.20 23.83
N ILE A 780 -41.14 17.03 24.54
CA ILE A 780 -42.24 16.60 25.40
C ILE A 780 -43.48 16.44 24.51
N SER A 781 -44.01 15.21 24.39
CA SER A 781 -45.38 15.01 23.89
C SER A 781 -46.34 14.98 25.07
N LEU A 782 -47.16 16.03 25.21
CA LEU A 782 -48.32 16.05 26.10
C LEU A 782 -49.51 15.43 25.36
N ALA A 783 -49.66 14.12 25.47
CA ALA A 783 -50.93 13.45 25.16
C ALA A 783 -51.30 12.53 26.34
N LEU A 784 -52.38 12.91 27.04
CA LEU A 784 -53.19 12.05 27.90
C LEU A 784 -52.50 11.43 29.14
N GLY A 785 -52.12 12.27 30.11
CA GLY A 785 -52.28 11.95 31.54
C GLY A 785 -51.55 10.75 32.16
N ARG A 786 -50.56 10.15 31.50
CA ARG A 786 -49.66 9.13 32.10
C ARG A 786 -48.21 9.40 31.73
N VAL A 787 -47.38 9.71 32.72
CA VAL A 787 -45.93 9.89 32.55
C VAL A 787 -45.26 8.51 32.56
N SER A 788 -44.89 8.01 31.39
CA SER A 788 -44.03 6.83 31.31
C SER A 788 -43.12 6.92 30.07
N LYS A 789 -41.81 6.73 30.32
CA LYS A 789 -40.66 6.73 29.41
C LYS A 789 -40.07 8.10 29.04
N TRP A 790 -38.92 8.36 29.66
CA TRP A 790 -37.93 9.37 29.28
C TRP A 790 -36.94 8.68 28.35
N THR A 791 -36.65 9.31 27.21
CA THR A 791 -35.77 8.73 26.20
C THR A 791 -34.83 9.84 25.73
N TYR A 792 -33.52 9.58 25.75
CA TYR A 792 -32.44 10.59 25.65
C TYR A 792 -31.72 10.43 24.32
N PHE A 793 -31.46 11.49 23.53
CA PHE A 793 -31.05 11.30 22.12
C PHE A 793 -29.91 12.19 21.57
N HIS A 794 -28.90 11.62 20.89
CA HIS A 794 -27.77 12.28 20.15
C HIS A 794 -27.69 11.79 18.68
N CYS A 795 -27.19 12.58 17.71
CA CYS A 795 -27.32 12.26 16.26
C CYS A 795 -25.97 12.41 15.59
N ALA A 796 -25.73 11.68 14.52
CA ALA A 796 -24.49 11.59 13.76
C ALA A 796 -24.89 11.38 12.29
N VAL A 797 -23.95 11.43 11.35
CA VAL A 797 -24.24 10.96 9.97
C VAL A 797 -24.74 9.50 9.96
N PHE A 798 -24.46 8.75 11.03
CA PHE A 798 -24.90 7.37 11.26
C PHE A 798 -26.30 7.24 11.89
N LEU A 799 -26.99 8.35 12.11
CA LEU A 799 -28.27 8.39 12.81
C LEU A 799 -29.27 9.23 12.02
N HIS A 800 -30.55 8.97 12.23
CA HIS A 800 -31.64 9.68 11.57
C HIS A 800 -32.41 10.56 12.56
N PRO A 801 -33.23 11.52 12.08
CA PRO A 801 -33.88 12.50 12.94
C PRO A 801 -34.68 11.83 14.06
N TYR A 802 -34.63 12.36 15.29
CA TYR A 802 -35.32 11.69 16.40
C TYR A 802 -36.83 11.70 16.34
N ALA A 803 -37.40 12.55 15.48
CA ALA A 803 -38.80 12.50 15.17
C ALA A 803 -39.21 11.12 14.59
N GLU A 804 -38.26 10.42 13.95
CA GLU A 804 -38.47 9.10 13.37
C GLU A 804 -38.17 7.98 14.38
N THR A 805 -36.98 7.99 15.00
CA THR A 805 -36.64 7.01 16.03
C THR A 805 -35.75 7.60 17.12
N SER A 806 -36.06 7.13 18.31
CA SER A 806 -35.32 7.28 19.54
C SER A 806 -33.82 6.91 19.39
N TRP A 807 -32.85 7.80 19.59
CA TRP A 807 -31.41 7.43 19.66
C TRP A 807 -31.03 6.33 20.64
N ASP A 808 -31.67 6.20 21.81
CA ASP A 808 -31.42 5.01 22.66
C ASP A 808 -31.77 3.75 21.86
N ASP A 809 -32.87 3.76 21.09
CA ASP A 809 -33.24 2.67 20.20
C ASP A 809 -32.32 2.56 18.97
N GLN A 810 -31.92 3.68 18.34
CA GLN A 810 -30.99 3.65 17.22
C GLN A 810 -29.63 3.04 17.62
N LEU A 811 -29.14 3.30 18.84
CA LEU A 811 -27.89 2.71 19.31
C LEU A 811 -28.06 1.25 19.75
N THR A 812 -29.14 0.92 20.44
CA THR A 812 -29.29 -0.39 21.09
C THR A 812 -30.05 -1.43 20.27
N LYS A 813 -30.78 -1.02 19.22
CA LYS A 813 -31.64 -1.89 18.42
C LYS A 813 -31.28 -1.93 16.95
N GLU A 814 -30.63 -0.91 16.40
CA GLU A 814 -30.20 -0.91 15.01
C GLU A 814 -28.78 -1.46 14.87
N SER A 815 -28.57 -2.24 13.82
CA SER A 815 -27.25 -2.80 13.55
C SER A 815 -26.28 -1.73 13.05
N LEU A 816 -24.98 -1.92 13.31
CA LEU A 816 -23.93 -1.07 12.77
C LEU A 816 -23.98 -0.97 11.24
N ALA A 817 -24.30 -2.08 10.56
CA ALA A 817 -24.39 -2.13 9.10
C ALA A 817 -25.52 -1.24 8.57
N GLU A 818 -26.71 -1.31 9.18
CA GLU A 818 -27.86 -0.47 8.80
C GLU A 818 -27.54 1.02 8.94
N ARG A 819 -26.96 1.40 10.09
CA ARG A 819 -26.54 2.78 10.38
C ARG A 819 -25.46 3.27 9.40
N THR A 820 -24.53 2.41 9.01
CA THR A 820 -23.48 2.75 8.04
C THR A 820 -24.02 2.93 6.62
N VAL A 821 -24.93 2.05 6.17
CA VAL A 821 -25.59 2.21 4.86
C VAL A 821 -26.42 3.50 4.83
N ARG A 822 -27.13 3.82 5.91
CA ARG A 822 -27.88 5.07 6.04
C ARG A 822 -26.98 6.30 5.94
N ALA A 823 -25.80 6.24 6.55
CA ALA A 823 -24.81 7.30 6.52
C ALA A 823 -24.38 7.68 5.09
N THR A 824 -24.31 6.71 4.18
CA THR A 824 -24.02 7.00 2.74
C THR A 824 -25.07 7.92 2.11
N GLN A 825 -26.36 7.74 2.45
CA GLN A 825 -27.44 8.60 1.95
C GLN A 825 -27.41 9.99 2.60
N HIS A 826 -27.01 10.07 3.87
CA HIS A 826 -26.86 11.34 4.57
C HIS A 826 -25.69 12.16 4.02
N ALA A 827 -24.55 11.53 3.75
CA ALA A 827 -23.41 12.15 3.07
C ALA A 827 -23.80 12.70 1.68
N ARG A 828 -24.50 11.89 0.88
CA ARG A 828 -25.03 12.27 -0.44
C ARG A 828 -25.98 13.48 -0.38
N ARG A 829 -26.99 13.44 0.50
CA ARG A 829 -27.95 14.55 0.66
C ARG A 829 -27.27 15.85 1.08
N THR A 830 -26.27 15.75 1.95
CA THR A 830 -25.49 16.90 2.41
C THR A 830 -24.71 17.53 1.25
N LEU A 831 -24.05 16.71 0.42
CA LEU A 831 -23.34 17.19 -0.77
C LEU A 831 -24.27 17.90 -1.75
N LEU A 832 -25.43 17.30 -2.07
CA LEU A 832 -26.40 17.86 -3.03
C LEU A 832 -27.10 19.13 -2.53
N ALA A 833 -27.02 19.42 -1.23
CA ALA A 833 -27.47 20.68 -0.63
C ALA A 833 -26.42 21.80 -0.73
N GLY A 834 -25.24 21.53 -1.30
CA GLY A 834 -24.17 22.50 -1.49
C GLY A 834 -23.09 22.48 -0.42
N TYR A 835 -23.10 21.51 0.49
CA TYR A 835 -22.06 21.34 1.50
C TYR A 835 -20.98 20.41 0.99
N THR A 836 -19.80 20.95 0.69
CA THR A 836 -18.68 20.19 0.13
C THR A 836 -17.69 19.73 1.19
N ALA A 837 -17.79 20.21 2.44
CA ALA A 837 -16.99 19.74 3.57
C ALA A 837 -17.81 19.70 4.87
N VAL A 838 -17.59 18.69 5.71
CA VAL A 838 -18.24 18.54 7.01
C VAL A 838 -17.30 17.98 8.07
N ARG A 839 -17.53 18.33 9.34
CA ARG A 839 -16.83 17.76 10.50
C ARG A 839 -17.76 16.97 11.41
N ASP A 840 -17.57 15.66 11.39
CA ASP A 840 -18.22 14.69 12.27
C ASP A 840 -17.48 14.63 13.61
N LEU A 841 -18.08 15.20 14.66
CA LEU A 841 -17.56 15.17 16.03
C LEU A 841 -18.13 14.01 16.87
N GLY A 842 -18.71 12.97 16.26
CA GLY A 842 -19.00 11.75 17.02
C GLY A 842 -19.82 10.70 16.26
N THR A 843 -19.32 9.47 16.23
CA THR A 843 -20.02 8.32 15.61
C THR A 843 -21.23 7.79 16.40
N GLU A 844 -21.45 8.28 17.62
CA GLU A 844 -22.58 7.90 18.48
C GLU A 844 -22.74 6.38 18.62
N GLY A 845 -21.66 5.69 19.02
CA GLY A 845 -21.65 4.25 19.22
C GLY A 845 -21.49 3.41 17.95
N ALA A 846 -21.26 4.03 16.79
CA ALA A 846 -20.82 3.33 15.58
C ALA A 846 -19.30 3.09 15.53
N GLN A 847 -18.62 3.12 16.68
CA GLN A 847 -17.17 2.89 16.81
C GLN A 847 -16.37 3.82 15.88
N ASP A 848 -15.52 3.27 15.01
CA ASP A 848 -14.67 4.02 14.08
C ASP A 848 -15.23 3.99 12.63
N ALA A 849 -16.55 3.79 12.48
CA ALA A 849 -17.21 3.66 11.18
C ALA A 849 -17.14 4.93 10.32
N ASP A 850 -16.99 6.11 10.93
CA ASP A 850 -16.75 7.38 10.24
C ASP A 850 -15.48 7.35 9.39
N LEU A 851 -14.42 6.69 9.85
CA LEU A 851 -13.20 6.47 9.06
C LEU A 851 -13.46 5.59 7.84
N GLY A 852 -14.30 4.55 8.01
CA GLY A 852 -14.76 3.69 6.92
C GLY A 852 -15.58 4.48 5.91
N LEU A 853 -16.52 5.31 6.36
CA LEU A 853 -17.33 6.18 5.52
C LEU A 853 -16.46 7.21 4.77
N ARG A 854 -15.46 7.83 5.44
CA ARG A 854 -14.49 8.73 4.81
C ARG A 854 -13.76 8.04 3.66
N LYS A 855 -13.30 6.80 3.86
CA LYS A 855 -12.66 5.99 2.81
C LYS A 855 -13.61 5.73 1.64
N CYS A 856 -14.90 5.50 1.91
CA CYS A 856 -15.91 5.31 0.87
C CYS A 856 -16.26 6.60 0.11
N ILE A 857 -16.03 7.80 0.69
CA ILE A 857 -16.33 9.09 0.04
C ILE A 857 -15.10 9.68 -0.67
N SER A 858 -13.93 9.59 -0.05
CA SER A 858 -12.72 10.33 -0.46
C SER A 858 -11.49 9.42 -0.62
N GLY A 859 -11.67 8.09 -0.60
CA GLY A 859 -10.61 7.14 -0.93
C GLY A 859 -10.31 7.11 -2.44
N PRO A 860 -9.24 6.38 -2.86
CA PRO A 860 -8.84 6.31 -4.26
C PRO A 860 -9.91 5.71 -5.18
N ILE A 861 -10.83 4.92 -4.62
CA ILE A 861 -12.02 4.40 -5.30
C ILE A 861 -13.23 4.78 -4.44
N PRO A 862 -13.88 5.93 -4.69
CA PRO A 862 -15.06 6.34 -3.94
C PRO A 862 -16.26 5.43 -4.29
N LEU A 863 -16.99 4.97 -3.27
CA LEU A 863 -18.17 4.11 -3.39
C LEU A 863 -19.48 4.90 -3.24
N THR A 864 -19.43 6.12 -2.71
CA THR A 864 -20.62 6.96 -2.52
C THR A 864 -20.26 8.44 -2.60
N PRO A 865 -21.10 9.29 -3.22
CA PRO A 865 -20.88 10.73 -3.23
C PRO A 865 -21.06 11.32 -1.83
N GLY A 866 -20.18 12.24 -1.45
CA GLY A 866 -20.26 12.94 -0.18
C GLY A 866 -19.27 14.09 -0.04
N PRO A 867 -19.45 14.95 0.96
CA PRO A 867 -18.52 16.04 1.28
C PRO A 867 -17.14 15.50 1.70
N ARG A 868 -16.11 16.37 1.70
CA ARG A 868 -14.88 16.15 2.47
C ARG A 868 -15.27 15.86 3.91
N TYR A 869 -14.77 14.76 4.45
CA TYR A 869 -15.27 14.21 5.70
C TYR A 869 -14.16 14.26 6.75
N PHE A 870 -14.31 15.15 7.74
CA PHE A 870 -13.39 15.30 8.86
C PHE A 870 -13.91 14.50 10.06
N CYS A 871 -13.15 13.51 10.50
CA CYS A 871 -13.57 12.52 11.48
C CYS A 871 -12.94 12.76 12.85
N VAL A 872 -13.69 12.55 13.93
CA VAL A 872 -13.12 12.46 15.28
C VAL A 872 -13.26 11.07 15.90
N THR A 873 -13.89 10.12 15.21
CA THR A 873 -14.33 8.83 15.75
C THR A 873 -15.33 9.02 16.89
N ARG A 874 -14.98 8.60 18.10
CA ARG A 874 -15.85 8.63 19.28
C ARG A 874 -15.52 9.85 20.12
N ALA A 875 -16.51 10.64 20.49
CA ALA A 875 -16.26 11.71 21.45
C ALA A 875 -15.79 11.15 22.81
N ILE A 876 -14.92 11.89 23.50
CA ILE A 876 -14.37 11.49 24.81
C ILE A 876 -15.19 12.11 25.94
N VAL A 877 -15.62 11.27 26.87
CA VAL A 877 -16.51 11.57 28.00
C VAL A 877 -15.99 10.94 29.29
N PRO A 878 -16.29 11.49 30.47
CA PRO A 878 -16.00 10.81 31.73
C PRO A 878 -17.07 9.76 32.08
N THR A 879 -16.74 8.84 32.98
CA THR A 879 -17.65 7.77 33.40
C THR A 879 -18.98 8.32 33.90
N GLY A 880 -20.07 7.72 33.43
CA GLY A 880 -21.42 8.05 33.85
C GLY A 880 -21.92 9.42 33.38
N ALA A 881 -21.17 10.16 32.57
CA ALA A 881 -21.61 11.43 32.01
C ALA A 881 -22.47 11.26 30.75
N TYR A 882 -22.18 10.25 29.93
CA TYR A 882 -22.82 9.97 28.63
C TYR A 882 -23.70 8.71 28.64
N GLY A 883 -24.53 8.50 27.62
CA GLY A 883 -25.40 7.31 27.49
C GLY A 883 -24.99 6.36 26.35
N PRO A 884 -25.81 5.33 26.04
CA PRO A 884 -27.04 4.95 26.73
C PRO A 884 -26.74 4.36 28.13
N LYS A 885 -27.70 4.45 29.06
CA LYS A 885 -27.52 3.97 30.45
C LYS A 885 -28.55 2.90 30.80
N GLY A 886 -28.08 1.73 31.23
CA GLY A 886 -28.97 0.68 31.73
C GLY A 886 -29.83 1.14 32.92
N THR A 887 -31.14 0.98 32.82
CA THR A 887 -32.08 1.20 33.93
C THR A 887 -32.11 0.04 34.92
N VAL A 888 -31.80 -1.17 34.46
CA VAL A 888 -31.78 -2.41 35.25
C VAL A 888 -30.49 -2.56 36.06
N TYR A 889 -29.35 -2.16 35.50
CA TYR A 889 -28.03 -2.25 36.14
C TYR A 889 -27.39 -0.87 36.26
N PRO A 890 -27.70 -0.08 37.32
CA PRO A 890 -27.26 1.30 37.48
C PRO A 890 -25.74 1.54 37.51
N ASN A 891 -24.95 0.51 37.76
CA ASN A 891 -23.49 0.56 37.86
C ASN A 891 -22.77 0.20 36.56
N LYS A 892 -23.50 -0.22 35.51
CA LYS A 892 -22.92 -0.51 34.20
C LYS A 892 -23.00 0.72 33.30
N GLU A 893 -21.92 0.96 32.57
CA GLU A 893 -21.87 1.87 31.44
C GLU A 893 -22.40 1.16 30.18
N GLY A 894 -23.16 1.89 29.37
CA GLY A 894 -23.80 1.33 28.18
C GLY A 894 -25.04 0.45 28.45
N ILE A 895 -25.59 -0.09 27.37
CA ILE A 895 -26.63 -1.13 27.36
C ILE A 895 -26.08 -2.26 26.47
N ASP A 896 -25.99 -3.48 27.01
CA ASP A 896 -25.46 -4.66 26.32
C ASP A 896 -24.09 -4.44 25.64
N GLY A 897 -23.22 -3.66 26.30
CA GLY A 897 -21.87 -3.32 25.81
C GLY A 897 -21.82 -2.16 24.82
N ILE A 898 -22.97 -1.60 24.45
CA ILE A 898 -23.08 -0.47 23.52
C ILE A 898 -22.97 0.84 24.30
N THR A 899 -21.99 1.67 23.92
CA THR A 899 -21.76 3.01 24.46
C THR A 899 -21.80 4.01 23.32
N GLY A 900 -22.35 5.21 23.55
CA GLY A 900 -22.40 6.26 22.52
C GLY A 900 -21.05 6.99 22.32
N ALA A 901 -20.17 6.92 23.33
CA ALA A 901 -18.93 7.69 23.39
C ALA A 901 -17.80 6.89 24.06
N GLU A 902 -16.58 7.40 23.95
CA GLU A 902 -15.40 6.86 24.62
C GLU A 902 -15.32 7.36 26.06
N VAL A 903 -15.48 6.44 27.00
CA VAL A 903 -15.30 6.73 28.42
C VAL A 903 -13.80 6.73 28.76
N ALA A 904 -13.33 7.78 29.45
CA ALA A 904 -11.97 7.88 29.97
C ALA A 904 -11.95 8.66 31.29
N ASP A 905 -11.32 8.09 32.33
CA ASP A 905 -11.14 8.74 33.63
C ASP A 905 -9.66 8.83 34.03
N GLY A 906 -9.27 9.99 34.56
CA GLY A 906 -7.89 10.30 34.90
C GLY A 906 -7.02 10.61 33.68
N LYS A 907 -5.86 11.22 33.96
CA LYS A 907 -4.91 11.67 32.92
C LYS A 907 -4.48 10.52 32.00
N ASP A 908 -4.15 9.36 32.56
CA ASP A 908 -3.60 8.26 31.76
C ASP A 908 -4.62 7.63 30.81
N GLU A 909 -5.91 7.58 31.17
CA GLU A 909 -6.95 7.12 30.25
C GLU A 909 -7.27 8.19 29.22
N CYS A 910 -7.34 9.47 29.61
CA CYS A 910 -7.51 10.59 28.69
C CYS A 910 -6.43 10.59 27.61
N ARG A 911 -5.15 10.47 28.00
CA ARG A 911 -4.01 10.36 27.08
C ARG A 911 -4.14 9.15 26.15
N ARG A 912 -4.59 8.01 26.69
CA ARG A 912 -4.76 6.76 25.94
C ARG A 912 -5.89 6.85 24.92
N ALA A 913 -7.01 7.46 25.29
CA ALA A 913 -8.15 7.69 24.42
C ALA A 913 -7.75 8.59 23.23
N VAL A 914 -7.09 9.72 23.51
CA VAL A 914 -6.57 10.61 22.45
C VAL A 914 -5.61 9.87 21.51
N ARG A 915 -4.62 9.15 22.05
CA ARG A 915 -3.66 8.37 21.22
C ARG A 915 -4.34 7.29 20.39
N ARG A 916 -5.38 6.65 20.93
CA ARG A 916 -6.14 5.60 20.23
C ARG A 916 -6.86 6.18 19.04
N GLN A 917 -7.57 7.30 19.20
CA GLN A 917 -8.36 7.92 18.14
C GLN A 917 -7.47 8.53 17.06
N ILE A 918 -6.38 9.21 17.45
CA ILE A 918 -5.37 9.69 16.50
C ILE A 918 -4.72 8.50 15.77
N GLY A 919 -4.37 7.43 16.49
CA GLY A 919 -3.81 6.21 15.91
C GLY A 919 -4.76 5.46 14.98
N ALA A 920 -6.07 5.61 15.15
CA ALA A 920 -7.08 5.09 14.23
C ALA A 920 -7.19 5.95 12.96
N GLY A 921 -6.82 7.24 13.04
CA GLY A 921 -6.82 8.18 11.91
C GLY A 921 -7.82 9.34 12.03
N ALA A 922 -8.22 9.71 13.26
CA ALA A 922 -9.03 10.89 13.53
C ALA A 922 -8.31 12.19 13.10
N ASP A 923 -9.02 13.10 12.44
CA ASP A 923 -8.52 14.42 12.02
C ASP A 923 -8.52 15.43 13.19
N GLN A 924 -9.47 15.28 14.12
CA GLN A 924 -9.61 16.11 15.32
C GLN A 924 -10.06 15.25 16.50
N ILE A 925 -9.96 15.80 17.71
CA ILE A 925 -10.47 15.17 18.93
C ILE A 925 -11.69 15.93 19.43
N LYS A 926 -12.76 15.20 19.78
CA LYS A 926 -13.93 15.77 20.45
C LYS A 926 -13.95 15.42 21.94
N ILE A 927 -14.17 16.43 22.78
CA ILE A 927 -14.36 16.25 24.22
C ILE A 927 -15.69 16.86 24.70
N TYR A 928 -16.28 16.27 25.72
CA TYR A 928 -17.47 16.78 26.41
C TYR A 928 -17.09 17.40 27.76
N ALA A 929 -16.83 18.70 27.78
CA ALA A 929 -16.30 19.42 28.95
C ALA A 929 -17.37 20.15 29.79
N SER A 930 -18.65 20.04 29.43
CA SER A 930 -19.74 20.88 29.95
C SER A 930 -20.06 20.75 31.45
N LYS A 931 -20.62 21.85 31.95
CA LYS A 931 -21.46 22.00 33.14
C LYS A 931 -22.74 22.75 32.68
N THR A 932 -23.89 22.57 33.32
CA THR A 932 -25.24 23.07 32.94
C THR A 932 -26.04 23.63 34.15
N MET A 933 -26.38 24.91 34.16
CA MET A 933 -27.18 25.53 35.23
C MET A 933 -28.71 25.32 35.08
N ILE A 934 -29.45 25.34 36.19
CA ILE A 934 -30.92 25.47 36.26
C ILE A 934 -31.23 26.93 36.63
N ASN A 935 -32.08 27.62 35.86
CA ASN A 935 -32.70 28.88 36.31
C ASN A 935 -34.07 28.64 36.97
N ASN A 936 -34.51 29.58 37.83
CA ASN A 936 -35.66 29.45 38.74
C ASN A 936 -37.05 29.35 38.08
N LEU A 937 -37.13 29.25 36.76
CA LEU A 937 -38.39 29.16 36.00
C LEU A 937 -38.68 27.77 35.43
N GLY A 938 -37.81 26.77 35.66
CA GLY A 938 -38.08 25.38 35.27
C GLY A 938 -38.07 25.09 33.77
N LEU A 939 -37.79 26.08 32.92
CA LEU A 939 -37.63 25.96 31.48
C LEU A 939 -36.19 26.28 31.08
N VAL A 940 -35.39 25.24 30.84
CA VAL A 940 -34.15 25.29 30.06
C VAL A 940 -34.11 24.07 29.15
N ALA A 941 -33.97 24.32 27.85
CA ALA A 941 -34.07 23.33 26.76
C ALA A 941 -32.78 22.53 26.51
N CYS A 942 -31.64 22.86 27.14
CA CYS A 942 -30.40 22.10 26.98
C CYS A 942 -30.08 21.35 28.29
N ARG A 943 -30.47 20.07 28.37
CA ARG A 943 -30.33 19.21 29.57
C ARG A 943 -29.13 18.27 29.43
N ASP A 944 -27.92 18.79 29.26
CA ASP A 944 -26.76 18.00 28.86
C ASP A 944 -25.83 17.51 29.99
N TYR A 945 -25.42 16.25 29.85
CA TYR A 945 -24.44 15.42 30.59
C TYR A 945 -24.49 15.43 32.11
N ARG A 946 -25.51 14.74 32.63
CA ARG A 946 -25.73 14.57 34.07
C ARG A 946 -25.09 13.29 34.57
N VAL A 947 -24.00 13.42 35.34
CA VAL A 947 -23.45 12.33 36.17
C VAL A 947 -24.55 11.74 37.08
N ARG A 948 -25.55 12.56 37.46
CA ARG A 948 -26.69 12.17 38.32
C ARG A 948 -28.01 11.96 37.57
N SER A 949 -27.99 11.71 36.25
CA SER A 949 -29.24 11.53 35.46
C SER A 949 -30.17 10.45 36.03
N ARG A 950 -29.62 9.39 36.64
CA ARG A 950 -30.38 8.28 37.24
C ARG A 950 -31.19 8.70 38.48
N THR A 951 -30.88 9.84 39.11
CA THR A 951 -31.60 10.38 40.28
C THR A 951 -32.82 11.22 39.88
N ILE A 952 -33.06 11.47 38.59
CA ILE A 952 -34.12 12.38 38.12
C ILE A 952 -35.53 11.94 38.53
N GLN A 953 -35.75 10.63 38.66
CA GLN A 953 -37.05 10.05 39.07
C GLN A 953 -37.39 10.33 40.55
N VAL A 954 -36.38 10.59 41.39
CA VAL A 954 -36.54 10.83 42.83
C VAL A 954 -36.22 12.27 43.24
N SER A 955 -35.44 13.00 42.45
CA SER A 955 -35.19 14.43 42.63
C SER A 955 -34.87 15.07 41.29
N THR A 956 -35.84 15.76 40.71
CA THR A 956 -35.64 16.51 39.47
C THR A 956 -34.61 17.62 39.65
N LYS A 957 -34.56 18.25 40.83
CA LYS A 957 -33.58 19.29 41.18
C LYS A 957 -32.15 18.76 41.25
N ARG A 958 -31.91 17.65 41.98
CA ARG A 958 -30.54 17.07 42.11
C ARG A 958 -30.12 16.29 40.88
N GLY A 959 -31.02 15.50 40.29
CA GLY A 959 -30.76 14.76 39.06
C GLY A 959 -30.67 15.66 37.83
N GLY A 960 -31.14 16.91 37.92
CA GLY A 960 -30.97 17.94 36.90
C GLY A 960 -29.88 18.97 37.16
N ALA A 961 -29.26 18.94 38.34
CA ALA A 961 -28.11 19.78 38.64
C ALA A 961 -26.90 19.28 37.84
N SER A 962 -26.15 20.21 37.26
CA SER A 962 -24.94 19.85 36.54
C SER A 962 -23.69 19.96 37.37
N MET A 963 -22.67 19.27 36.89
CA MET A 963 -21.37 19.10 37.48
C MET A 963 -20.34 19.22 36.37
N SER A 964 -19.15 19.74 36.68
CA SER A 964 -18.00 19.66 35.78
C SER A 964 -17.75 18.18 35.47
N THR A 965 -17.68 17.84 34.19
CA THR A 965 -17.47 16.46 33.74
C THR A 965 -16.03 16.02 33.94
N PHE A 966 -15.07 16.80 33.44
CA PHE A 966 -13.63 16.57 33.63
C PHE A 966 -13.03 17.52 34.67
N THR A 967 -11.95 17.07 35.30
CA THR A 967 -11.02 17.90 36.07
C THR A 967 -10.16 18.76 35.15
N LEU A 968 -9.58 19.85 35.68
CA LEU A 968 -8.65 20.69 34.92
C LEU A 968 -7.45 19.89 34.40
N ASP A 969 -7.03 18.93 35.20
CA ASP A 969 -5.90 18.05 34.96
C ASP A 969 -6.15 17.09 33.79
N GLU A 970 -7.36 16.51 33.70
CA GLU A 970 -7.79 15.69 32.56
C GLU A 970 -7.97 16.54 31.30
N LEU A 971 -8.59 17.73 31.41
CA LEU A 971 -8.74 18.65 30.28
C LEU A 971 -7.37 19.07 29.71
N LYS A 972 -6.42 19.39 30.59
CA LYS A 972 -5.04 19.70 30.20
C LYS A 972 -4.40 18.52 29.48
N GLU A 973 -4.58 17.30 30.00
CA GLU A 973 -4.01 16.11 29.38
C GLU A 973 -4.61 15.80 28.01
N LEU A 974 -5.93 15.92 27.84
CA LEU A 974 -6.63 15.74 26.56
C LEU A 974 -6.09 16.73 25.51
N ILE A 975 -6.00 18.02 25.88
CA ILE A 975 -5.57 19.08 24.97
C ILE A 975 -4.07 18.97 24.66
N SER A 976 -3.22 18.81 25.67
CA SER A 976 -1.77 18.71 25.47
C SER A 976 -1.36 17.44 24.72
N THR A 977 -2.04 16.31 24.93
CA THR A 977 -1.79 15.08 24.17
C THR A 977 -2.16 15.26 22.70
N ALA A 978 -3.31 15.86 22.39
CA ALA A 978 -3.70 16.11 21.00
C ALA A 978 -2.75 17.10 20.32
N SER A 979 -2.36 18.16 21.03
CA SER A 979 -1.42 19.18 20.55
C SER A 979 -0.02 18.59 20.28
N LEU A 980 0.43 17.59 21.05
CA LEU A 980 1.70 16.89 20.79
C LEU A 980 1.72 16.21 19.41
N TYR A 981 0.56 15.83 18.88
CA TYR A 981 0.41 15.19 17.57
C TYR A 981 -0.07 16.16 16.49
N ASP A 982 -0.04 17.48 16.74
CA ASP A 982 -0.53 18.50 15.80
C ASP A 982 -2.02 18.33 15.43
N VAL A 983 -2.83 17.79 16.35
CA VAL A 983 -4.27 17.54 16.18
C VAL A 983 -5.11 18.53 16.99
N LYS A 984 -6.11 19.14 16.35
CA LYS A 984 -7.03 20.10 16.97
C LYS A 984 -8.02 19.42 17.91
N VAL A 985 -8.50 20.17 18.90
CA VAL A 985 -9.52 19.73 19.86
C VAL A 985 -10.76 20.61 19.76
N ALA A 986 -11.90 19.97 19.55
CA ALA A 986 -13.23 20.56 19.62
C ALA A 986 -13.89 20.21 20.96
N ALA A 987 -14.38 21.20 21.69
CA ALA A 987 -15.02 20.99 22.99
C ALA A 987 -16.49 21.36 22.96
N HIS A 988 -17.35 20.42 23.37
CA HIS A 988 -18.71 20.76 23.78
C HIS A 988 -18.65 21.48 25.14
N ALA A 989 -19.01 22.77 25.16
CA ALA A 989 -19.06 23.58 26.38
C ALA A 989 -20.13 24.69 26.28
N THR A 990 -21.03 24.75 27.25
CA THR A 990 -22.12 25.74 27.28
C THR A 990 -21.89 26.86 28.28
N GLU A 991 -21.20 26.59 29.40
CA GLU A 991 -21.00 27.54 30.50
C GLU A 991 -19.77 28.44 30.33
N ARG A 992 -19.94 29.74 30.61
CA ARG A 992 -18.86 30.76 30.66
C ARG A 992 -17.56 30.26 31.30
N GLU A 993 -17.63 29.74 32.52
CA GLU A 993 -16.43 29.35 33.29
C GLU A 993 -15.71 28.14 32.68
N THR A 994 -16.44 27.18 32.13
CA THR A 994 -15.85 26.04 31.42
C THR A 994 -15.17 26.50 30.13
N ILE A 995 -15.83 27.35 29.34
CA ILE A 995 -15.28 27.89 28.10
C ILE A 995 -14.00 28.68 28.40
N ARG A 996 -14.02 29.52 29.45
CA ARG A 996 -12.85 30.24 29.93
C ARG A 996 -11.69 29.32 30.31
N ARG A 997 -11.96 28.18 30.97
CA ARG A 997 -10.91 27.20 31.31
C ARG A 997 -10.32 26.54 30.07
N LEU A 998 -11.16 26.14 29.13
CA LEU A 998 -10.72 25.52 27.87
C LEU A 998 -9.91 26.51 27.03
N GLN A 999 -10.35 27.76 26.99
CA GLN A 999 -9.65 28.88 26.36
C GLN A 999 -8.25 29.04 26.96
N ARG A 1000 -8.12 29.05 28.30
CA ARG A 1000 -6.82 29.12 28.99
C ARG A 1000 -5.93 27.91 28.72
N LEU A 1001 -6.51 26.74 28.50
CA LEU A 1001 -5.77 25.52 28.16
C LEU A 1001 -5.38 25.43 26.69
N GLY A 1002 -5.87 26.33 25.83
CA GLY A 1002 -5.58 26.34 24.40
C GLY A 1002 -6.43 25.37 23.57
N VAL A 1003 -7.73 25.23 23.89
CA VAL A 1003 -8.66 24.52 22.99
C VAL A 1003 -8.81 25.27 21.65
N HIS A 1004 -9.07 24.54 20.57
CA HIS A 1004 -9.06 25.10 19.22
C HIS A 1004 -10.45 25.56 18.76
N SER A 1005 -11.49 24.78 19.05
CA SER A 1005 -12.88 25.19 18.83
C SER A 1005 -13.78 24.87 20.02
N VAL A 1006 -14.76 25.74 20.24
CA VAL A 1006 -15.81 25.54 21.22
C VAL A 1006 -17.16 25.50 20.54
N GLU A 1007 -17.96 24.53 20.95
CA GLU A 1007 -19.27 24.30 20.37
C GLU A 1007 -20.38 24.72 21.33
N HIS A 1008 -21.48 25.26 20.79
CA HIS A 1008 -22.65 25.77 21.49
C HIS A 1008 -22.42 27.11 22.20
N GLY A 1009 -21.79 27.12 23.38
CA GLY A 1009 -21.54 28.36 24.12
C GLY A 1009 -22.79 29.15 24.55
N PHE A 1010 -23.93 28.50 24.75
CA PHE A 1010 -25.21 29.19 24.98
C PHE A 1010 -25.20 30.14 26.19
N ASN A 1011 -24.39 29.86 27.21
CA ASN A 1011 -24.33 30.65 28.45
C ASN A 1011 -22.98 31.36 28.62
N ILE A 1012 -22.40 31.87 27.53
CA ILE A 1012 -21.20 32.73 27.55
C ILE A 1012 -21.43 34.00 28.37
N LEU A 1013 -22.66 34.54 28.40
CA LEU A 1013 -22.99 35.76 29.14
C LEU A 1013 -23.26 35.55 30.64
N GLY A 1014 -23.46 34.31 31.09
CA GLY A 1014 -23.70 34.01 32.51
C GLY A 1014 -24.78 34.89 33.15
N ASP A 1015 -24.51 35.36 34.37
CA ASP A 1015 -25.42 36.25 35.11
C ASP A 1015 -25.55 37.64 34.47
N ASP A 1016 -24.63 38.03 33.57
CA ASP A 1016 -24.65 39.31 32.84
C ASP A 1016 -25.50 39.24 31.56
N CYS A 1017 -26.31 38.20 31.37
CA CYS A 1017 -27.13 38.00 30.16
C CYS A 1017 -28.16 39.10 29.87
N SER A 1018 -28.36 40.05 30.79
CA SER A 1018 -29.21 41.23 30.63
C SER A 1018 -28.43 42.53 30.38
N THR A 1019 -27.09 42.48 30.30
CA THR A 1019 -26.30 43.69 30.01
C THR A 1019 -26.40 44.06 28.53
N ASP A 1020 -26.61 45.34 28.26
CA ASP A 1020 -26.56 45.93 26.92
C ASP A 1020 -25.33 46.84 26.74
N ASP A 1021 -24.44 46.94 27.74
CA ASP A 1021 -23.21 47.73 27.65
C ASP A 1021 -22.19 47.04 26.74
N GLU A 1022 -21.89 47.64 25.58
CA GLU A 1022 -20.96 47.10 24.60
C GLU A 1022 -19.55 46.90 25.14
N ALA A 1023 -19.07 47.76 26.05
CA ALA A 1023 -17.73 47.61 26.63
C ALA A 1023 -17.67 46.40 27.57
N GLN A 1024 -18.72 46.20 28.38
CA GLN A 1024 -18.83 45.02 29.25
C GLN A 1024 -18.98 43.73 28.42
N LEU A 1025 -19.76 43.77 27.34
CA LEU A 1025 -19.91 42.63 26.42
C LEU A 1025 -18.58 42.30 25.73
N ASP A 1026 -17.82 43.29 25.31
CA ASP A 1026 -16.51 43.09 24.64
C ASP A 1026 -15.49 42.52 25.63
N GLU A 1027 -15.47 42.99 26.89
CA GLU A 1027 -14.65 42.41 27.95
C GLU A 1027 -15.00 40.95 28.20
N ILE A 1028 -16.30 40.63 28.33
CA ILE A 1028 -16.79 39.26 28.50
C ILE A 1028 -16.36 38.38 27.32
N MET A 1029 -16.62 38.82 26.09
CA MET A 1029 -16.30 38.03 24.90
C MET A 1029 -14.78 37.83 24.76
N ARG A 1030 -13.96 38.82 25.09
CA ARG A 1030 -12.49 38.66 25.11
C ARG A 1030 -11.97 37.78 26.23
N ASP A 1031 -12.57 37.81 27.41
CA ASP A 1031 -12.17 36.93 28.52
C ASP A 1031 -12.57 35.48 28.27
N VAL A 1032 -13.73 35.25 27.66
CA VAL A 1032 -14.31 33.91 27.49
C VAL A 1032 -13.90 33.28 26.17
N LEU A 1033 -13.92 34.05 25.08
CA LEU A 1033 -13.60 33.60 23.72
C LEU A 1033 -12.25 34.13 23.20
N GLY A 1034 -11.69 35.17 23.81
CA GLY A 1034 -10.47 35.84 23.36
C GLY A 1034 -9.15 35.20 23.84
N LYS A 1035 -8.09 36.00 23.93
CA LYS A 1035 -6.67 35.58 23.89
C LYS A 1035 -6.17 34.81 25.13
N ASN A 1036 -5.30 33.82 24.86
CA ASN A 1036 -4.39 33.21 25.83
C ASN A 1036 -3.18 34.15 26.05
N VAL A 1037 -3.03 34.77 27.23
CA VAL A 1037 -1.89 35.68 27.52
C VAL A 1037 -0.83 35.05 28.43
N ASP A 1038 -1.11 33.96 29.15
CA ASP A 1038 -0.17 33.42 30.14
C ASP A 1038 -0.12 31.88 30.16
N LEU A 1039 0.55 31.28 29.18
CA LEU A 1039 1.03 29.90 29.30
C LEU A 1039 2.55 29.86 29.22
N GLN A 1040 3.18 29.84 30.41
CA GLN A 1040 4.56 29.46 30.67
C GLN A 1040 4.90 28.00 30.27
N CYS A 1041 4.15 27.36 29.36
CA CYS A 1041 4.31 25.95 29.00
C CYS A 1041 4.53 25.68 27.50
N THR A 1042 4.67 26.71 26.66
CA THR A 1042 5.19 26.57 25.30
C THR A 1042 6.44 27.42 25.16
N ALA A 1043 7.58 26.79 24.89
CA ALA A 1043 8.88 27.45 24.72
C ALA A 1043 8.99 28.34 23.46
N ASP A 1044 7.87 28.77 22.88
CA ASP A 1044 7.85 29.58 21.66
C ASP A 1044 6.79 30.71 21.78
N PRO A 1045 7.19 31.98 21.90
CA PRO A 1045 6.30 33.15 21.99
C PRO A 1045 5.53 33.49 20.70
N HIS A 1046 5.66 32.72 19.61
CA HIS A 1046 5.17 33.10 18.28
C HIS A 1046 4.00 32.27 17.71
N HIS A 1047 3.32 31.42 18.50
CA HIS A 1047 2.18 30.62 18.01
C HIS A 1047 0.82 31.25 18.37
N TRP A 1048 0.21 31.95 17.40
CA TRP A 1048 -1.11 32.59 17.53
C TRP A 1048 -2.20 31.77 16.83
N ILE A 1049 -3.19 31.27 17.58
CA ILE A 1049 -4.44 30.72 17.02
C ILE A 1049 -5.63 31.18 17.89
N PRO A 1050 -6.56 32.00 17.38
CA PRO A 1050 -7.78 32.38 18.10
C PRO A 1050 -8.75 31.19 18.19
N MET A 1051 -9.44 31.03 19.33
CA MET A 1051 -10.44 29.98 19.52
C MET A 1051 -11.64 30.24 18.62
N ILE A 1052 -12.04 29.25 17.82
CA ILE A 1052 -13.20 29.37 16.93
C ILE A 1052 -14.46 28.95 17.67
N TRP A 1053 -15.51 29.77 17.59
CA TRP A 1053 -16.81 29.45 18.20
C TRP A 1053 -17.82 28.99 17.14
N THR A 1054 -18.43 27.82 17.36
CA THR A 1054 -19.58 27.33 16.59
C THR A 1054 -20.85 27.45 17.44
N PRO A 1055 -21.74 28.42 17.17
CA PRO A 1055 -22.92 28.66 18.02
C PRO A 1055 -23.97 27.56 18.01
N THR A 1056 -24.14 26.82 16.91
CA THR A 1056 -25.15 25.74 16.77
C THR A 1056 -26.58 26.21 17.12
N LEU A 1057 -27.02 27.31 16.51
CA LEU A 1057 -28.34 27.89 16.73
C LEU A 1057 -29.47 26.96 16.28
N SER A 1058 -29.23 26.17 15.24
CA SER A 1058 -30.21 25.30 14.58
C SER A 1058 -30.79 24.26 15.52
N VAL A 1059 -29.96 23.59 16.33
CA VAL A 1059 -30.48 22.66 17.34
C VAL A 1059 -31.44 23.38 18.27
N ILE A 1060 -31.06 24.52 18.85
CA ILE A 1060 -31.91 25.27 19.79
C ILE A 1060 -33.21 25.72 19.13
N TYR A 1061 -33.16 26.14 17.88
CA TYR A 1061 -34.36 26.47 17.12
C TYR A 1061 -35.29 25.27 16.96
N VAL A 1062 -34.77 24.08 16.63
CA VAL A 1062 -35.56 22.85 16.53
C VAL A 1062 -36.16 22.46 17.90
N LEU A 1063 -35.46 22.69 19.00
CA LEU A 1063 -35.93 22.35 20.35
C LEU A 1063 -37.06 23.26 20.83
N GLN A 1064 -36.92 24.56 20.56
CA GLN A 1064 -37.77 25.59 21.12
C GLN A 1064 -38.09 26.68 20.10
N PRO A 1065 -38.75 26.34 18.97
CA PRO A 1065 -38.92 27.25 17.84
C PRO A 1065 -39.72 28.51 18.20
N LYS A 1066 -40.70 28.39 19.11
CA LYS A 1066 -41.57 29.50 19.54
C LYS A 1066 -40.84 30.54 20.41
N THR A 1067 -39.76 30.14 21.06
CA THR A 1067 -39.02 30.95 22.06
C THR A 1067 -37.54 31.11 21.72
N PHE A 1068 -37.16 30.78 20.48
CA PHE A 1068 -35.78 30.77 20.05
C PHE A 1068 -35.12 32.14 20.20
N GLU A 1069 -35.80 33.22 19.82
CA GLU A 1069 -35.24 34.57 19.88
C GLU A 1069 -34.97 35.06 21.32
N GLN A 1070 -35.68 34.51 22.31
CA GLN A 1070 -35.49 34.80 23.73
C GLN A 1070 -34.50 33.84 24.41
N SER A 1071 -33.96 32.87 23.67
CA SER A 1071 -33.03 31.88 24.21
C SER A 1071 -31.66 32.49 24.54
N ASP A 1072 -30.95 31.88 25.48
CA ASP A 1072 -29.59 32.29 25.86
C ASP A 1072 -28.63 32.22 24.67
N ALA A 1073 -28.79 31.21 23.80
CA ALA A 1073 -28.03 31.06 22.56
C ALA A 1073 -28.19 32.28 21.63
N ALA A 1074 -29.43 32.71 21.39
CA ALA A 1074 -29.72 33.86 20.55
C ALA A 1074 -29.19 35.17 21.18
N ARG A 1075 -29.27 35.30 22.51
CA ARG A 1075 -28.70 36.46 23.24
C ARG A 1075 -27.18 36.51 23.17
N ALA A 1076 -26.51 35.38 23.40
CA ALA A 1076 -25.05 35.27 23.30
C ALA A 1076 -24.56 35.59 21.89
N PHE A 1077 -25.23 35.07 20.86
CA PHE A 1077 -24.89 35.37 19.47
C PHE A 1077 -25.09 36.86 19.13
N LYS A 1078 -26.23 37.46 19.51
CA LYS A 1078 -26.47 38.90 19.33
C LYS A 1078 -25.42 39.76 20.04
N ALA A 1079 -25.01 39.38 21.25
CA ALA A 1079 -23.93 40.06 21.96
C ALA A 1079 -22.60 39.99 21.20
N ALA A 1080 -22.26 38.83 20.63
CA ALA A 1080 -21.05 38.67 19.82
C ALA A 1080 -21.08 39.53 18.55
N LEU A 1081 -22.25 39.68 17.92
CA LEU A 1081 -22.45 40.59 16.79
C LEU A 1081 -22.22 42.05 17.16
N ARG A 1082 -22.73 42.49 18.33
CA ARG A 1082 -22.55 43.88 18.81
C ARG A 1082 -21.09 44.26 19.00
N VAL A 1083 -20.28 43.33 19.50
CA VAL A 1083 -18.84 43.54 19.74
C VAL A 1083 -17.99 43.18 18.52
N ASN A 1084 -18.62 42.87 17.39
CA ASN A 1084 -17.95 42.53 16.12
C ASN A 1084 -16.98 41.33 16.26
N TYR A 1085 -17.34 40.32 17.05
CA TYR A 1085 -16.58 39.08 17.15
C TYR A 1085 -16.67 38.29 15.84
N ASP A 1086 -15.53 37.93 15.26
CA ASP A 1086 -15.45 37.40 13.88
C ASP A 1086 -14.85 35.99 13.77
N HIS A 1087 -14.42 35.38 14.88
CA HIS A 1087 -13.90 34.00 14.90
C HIS A 1087 -15.03 32.98 15.07
N ILE A 1088 -15.97 32.99 14.12
CA ILE A 1088 -17.18 32.16 14.10
C ILE A 1088 -17.11 31.18 12.92
N SER A 1089 -17.59 29.95 13.14
CA SER A 1089 -17.88 29.00 12.07
C SER A 1089 -19.34 28.55 12.08
N CYS A 1090 -19.87 28.16 10.92
CA CYS A 1090 -21.21 27.62 10.80
C CYS A 1090 -21.20 26.10 11.02
N GLY A 1091 -21.96 25.64 12.01
CA GLY A 1091 -22.20 24.23 12.26
C GLY A 1091 -23.55 24.04 12.94
N GLY A 1092 -24.41 23.23 12.33
CA GLY A 1092 -25.84 23.21 12.65
C GLY A 1092 -26.25 22.22 13.74
N ASP A 1093 -25.34 21.37 14.20
CA ASP A 1093 -25.72 20.16 14.95
C ASP A 1093 -26.51 19.16 14.05
N THR A 1094 -26.15 19.11 12.76
CA THR A 1094 -26.97 18.42 11.75
C THR A 1094 -27.04 16.92 12.02
N GLY A 1095 -28.26 16.37 11.97
CA GLY A 1095 -28.64 15.05 12.45
C GLY A 1095 -29.81 15.13 13.44
N VAL A 1096 -29.87 16.18 14.29
CA VAL A 1096 -31.10 16.54 15.03
C VAL A 1096 -32.30 16.68 14.08
N PHE A 1097 -32.02 17.34 12.96
CA PHE A 1097 -32.89 17.56 11.83
C PHE A 1097 -32.25 16.95 10.57
N PRO A 1098 -33.02 16.77 9.47
CA PRO A 1098 -32.56 16.02 8.32
C PRO A 1098 -31.28 16.55 7.68
N HIS A 1099 -30.37 15.64 7.32
CA HIS A 1099 -29.23 15.94 6.45
C HIS A 1099 -29.70 16.53 5.11
N GLY A 1100 -29.05 17.61 4.67
CA GLY A 1100 -29.45 18.42 3.52
C GLY A 1100 -30.15 19.72 3.89
N ASP A 1101 -30.61 19.88 5.15
CA ASP A 1101 -31.18 21.14 5.67
C ASP A 1101 -30.16 21.96 6.49
N ASN A 1102 -28.87 21.64 6.37
CA ASN A 1102 -27.75 22.23 7.12
C ASN A 1102 -27.75 23.78 7.06
N SER A 1103 -28.25 24.40 5.98
CA SER A 1103 -28.29 25.86 5.83
C SER A 1103 -29.21 26.57 6.83
N LEU A 1104 -29.99 25.84 7.62
CA LEU A 1104 -30.75 26.40 8.74
C LEU A 1104 -29.86 27.26 9.67
N GLU A 1105 -28.60 26.88 9.90
CA GLU A 1105 -27.69 27.63 10.78
C GLU A 1105 -27.44 29.03 10.24
N MET A 1106 -27.07 29.11 8.95
CA MET A 1106 -26.84 30.38 8.27
C MET A 1106 -28.10 31.25 8.24
N LYS A 1107 -29.27 30.64 8.00
CA LYS A 1107 -30.57 31.35 8.01
C LYS A 1107 -30.83 31.98 9.37
N LEU A 1108 -30.60 31.24 10.46
CA LEU A 1108 -30.82 31.74 11.81
C LEU A 1108 -29.83 32.83 12.20
N MET A 1109 -28.56 32.73 11.77
CA MET A 1109 -27.58 33.79 12.00
C MET A 1109 -28.02 35.12 11.37
N VAL A 1110 -28.52 35.09 10.12
CA VAL A 1110 -29.04 36.29 9.45
C VAL A 1110 -30.33 36.80 10.10
N ARG A 1111 -31.26 35.92 10.47
CA ARG A 1111 -32.48 36.29 11.22
C ARG A 1111 -32.17 37.00 12.54
N LEU A 1112 -31.09 36.62 13.21
CA LEU A 1112 -30.66 37.26 14.46
C LEU A 1112 -29.92 38.58 14.26
N GLY A 1113 -29.68 39.00 13.01
CA GLY A 1113 -29.10 40.30 12.66
C GLY A 1113 -27.65 40.26 12.15
N ALA A 1114 -27.09 39.08 11.86
CA ALA A 1114 -25.77 39.00 11.24
C ALA A 1114 -25.82 39.47 9.78
N ASP A 1115 -24.77 40.17 9.33
CA ASP A 1115 -24.59 40.44 7.89
C ASP A 1115 -24.44 39.12 7.14
N TRP A 1116 -25.30 38.88 6.16
CA TRP A 1116 -25.30 37.66 5.36
C TRP A 1116 -23.96 37.41 4.67
N ARG A 1117 -23.19 38.46 4.34
CA ARG A 1117 -21.84 38.33 3.76
C ARG A 1117 -20.87 37.67 4.73
N LYS A 1118 -20.92 38.08 6.01
CA LYS A 1118 -20.12 37.47 7.07
C LYS A 1118 -20.54 36.04 7.31
N VAL A 1119 -21.84 35.77 7.33
CA VAL A 1119 -22.38 34.41 7.48
C VAL A 1119 -21.89 33.50 6.36
N LEU A 1120 -21.86 33.96 5.10
CA LEU A 1120 -21.26 33.19 4.01
C LEU A 1120 -19.76 32.96 4.22
N SER A 1121 -19.02 33.97 4.68
CA SER A 1121 -17.59 33.80 5.00
C SER A 1121 -17.38 32.79 6.13
N TRP A 1122 -18.17 32.83 7.21
CA TRP A 1122 -18.15 31.86 8.31
C TRP A 1122 -18.54 30.44 7.87
N GLY A 1123 -19.47 30.32 6.91
CA GLY A 1123 -19.91 29.06 6.32
C GLY A 1123 -19.04 28.53 5.17
N THR A 1124 -17.96 29.24 4.82
CA THR A 1124 -17.00 28.83 3.77
C THR A 1124 -15.58 28.88 4.33
N LEU A 1125 -14.92 30.03 4.24
CA LEU A 1125 -13.55 30.25 4.71
C LEU A 1125 -13.39 30.07 6.23
N GLY A 1126 -14.36 30.54 7.02
CA GLY A 1126 -14.39 30.34 8.47
C GLY A 1126 -14.53 28.86 8.85
N GLY A 1127 -15.30 28.10 8.06
CA GLY A 1127 -15.38 26.65 8.14
C GLY A 1127 -14.01 26.01 7.91
N TRP A 1128 -13.32 26.33 6.82
CA TRP A 1128 -11.98 25.81 6.56
C TRP A 1128 -10.98 26.17 7.67
N LYS A 1129 -10.99 27.40 8.20
CA LYS A 1129 -10.14 27.79 9.34
C LYS A 1129 -10.38 26.92 10.58
N CYS A 1130 -11.63 26.49 10.80
CA CYS A 1130 -11.99 25.56 11.86
C CYS A 1130 -11.47 24.14 11.60
N LEU A 1131 -11.53 23.68 10.34
CA LEU A 1131 -11.25 22.29 9.97
C LEU A 1131 -9.77 21.97 9.69
N ARG A 1132 -9.04 22.93 9.10
CA ARG A 1132 -7.65 22.75 8.64
C ARG A 1132 -6.73 22.22 9.74
N SER A 1133 -5.74 21.42 9.37
CA SER A 1133 -4.75 20.90 10.31
C SER A 1133 -3.84 22.00 10.86
N MET A 1134 -3.08 21.67 11.92
CA MET A 1134 -2.13 22.60 12.55
C MET A 1134 -1.01 23.04 11.59
N ALA A 1135 -0.79 22.32 10.48
CA ALA A 1135 0.16 22.68 9.44
C ALA A 1135 -0.19 24.01 8.72
N TRP A 1136 -1.45 24.44 8.80
CA TRP A 1136 -1.96 25.67 8.19
C TRP A 1136 -2.08 26.83 9.19
N GLU A 1137 -1.61 26.63 10.41
CA GLU A 1137 -1.68 27.62 11.48
C GLU A 1137 -0.39 28.42 11.64
N GLY A 1138 -0.52 29.61 12.22
CA GLY A 1138 0.60 30.51 12.48
C GLY A 1138 1.32 31.03 11.22
N PRO A 1139 2.47 31.72 11.41
CA PRO A 1139 3.18 32.40 10.31
C PRO A 1139 3.66 31.47 9.20
N LYS A 1140 4.01 30.21 9.54
CA LYS A 1140 4.43 29.20 8.55
C LYS A 1140 3.26 28.75 7.70
N GLY A 1141 2.09 28.53 8.29
CA GLY A 1141 0.87 28.19 7.56
C GLY A 1141 0.43 29.32 6.63
N GLU A 1142 0.55 30.58 7.05
CA GLU A 1142 0.28 31.75 6.20
C GLU A 1142 1.24 31.85 5.02
N GLN A 1143 2.54 31.60 5.24
CA GLN A 1143 3.53 31.55 4.16
C GLN A 1143 3.25 30.41 3.19
N ARG A 1144 2.88 29.24 3.70
CA ARG A 1144 2.48 28.08 2.90
C ARG A 1144 1.25 28.37 2.04
N LEU A 1145 0.23 29.03 2.62
CA LEU A 1145 -0.97 29.42 1.88
C LEU A 1145 -0.65 30.39 0.75
N LYS A 1146 0.21 31.39 0.99
CA LYS A 1146 0.70 32.29 -0.05
C LYS A 1146 1.48 31.53 -1.13
N ALA A 1147 2.35 30.61 -0.73
CA ALA A 1147 3.12 29.79 -1.67
C ALA A 1147 2.22 28.97 -2.59
N VAL A 1148 1.09 28.45 -2.08
CA VAL A 1148 0.06 27.75 -2.86
C VAL A 1148 -0.66 28.70 -3.83
N GLU A 1149 -1.06 29.88 -3.37
CA GLU A 1149 -1.76 30.87 -4.21
C GLU A 1149 -0.85 31.44 -5.32
N ASP A 1150 0.43 31.63 -5.02
CA ASP A 1150 1.46 32.08 -5.96
C ASP A 1150 1.90 30.95 -6.92
N GLY A 1151 1.48 29.71 -6.67
CA GLY A 1151 1.83 28.52 -7.46
C GLY A 1151 3.25 27.99 -7.24
N THR A 1152 3.95 28.46 -6.20
CA THR A 1152 5.30 27.98 -5.83
C THR A 1152 5.27 26.67 -5.03
N GLU A 1153 4.12 26.34 -4.44
CA GLU A 1153 3.82 25.07 -3.79
C GLU A 1153 2.49 24.52 -4.34
N VAL A 1154 2.35 23.21 -4.50
CA VAL A 1154 1.11 22.57 -4.95
C VAL A 1154 0.59 21.65 -3.84
N ALA A 1155 -0.57 22.00 -3.27
CA ALA A 1155 -1.28 21.15 -2.31
C ALA A 1155 -2.20 20.17 -3.05
N ASP A 1156 -1.62 19.28 -3.86
CA ASP A 1156 -2.37 18.31 -4.66
C ASP A 1156 -3.01 17.23 -3.77
N PRO A 1157 -4.34 17.01 -3.81
CA PRO A 1157 -5.01 16.01 -2.98
C PRO A 1157 -4.48 14.59 -3.18
N ARG A 1158 -3.88 14.27 -4.33
CA ARG A 1158 -3.24 12.96 -4.60
C ARG A 1158 -1.95 12.75 -3.80
N VAL A 1159 -1.32 13.84 -3.37
CA VAL A 1159 -0.06 13.86 -2.63
C VAL A 1159 -0.29 14.10 -1.13
N VAL A 1160 -1.07 15.13 -0.79
CA VAL A 1160 -1.28 15.54 0.60
C VAL A 1160 -2.54 14.94 1.24
N GLY A 1161 -3.45 14.37 0.43
CA GLY A 1161 -4.75 13.87 0.87
C GLY A 1161 -5.87 14.92 0.77
N ASP A 1162 -7.11 14.46 0.61
CA ASP A 1162 -8.30 15.30 0.37
C ASP A 1162 -8.53 16.37 1.46
N ASN A 1163 -8.20 16.06 2.72
CA ASN A 1163 -8.43 16.97 3.85
C ASN A 1163 -7.30 18.00 4.05
N GLU A 1164 -6.17 17.89 3.34
CA GLU A 1164 -5.02 18.80 3.46
C GLU A 1164 -4.97 19.88 2.37
N VAL A 1165 -5.94 19.90 1.47
CA VAL A 1165 -6.07 20.94 0.42
C VAL A 1165 -6.83 22.14 0.97
N PRO A 1166 -6.41 23.40 0.71
CA PRO A 1166 -7.18 24.58 1.10
C PRO A 1166 -8.51 24.66 0.35
N PHE A 1167 -9.61 24.95 1.05
CA PHE A 1167 -10.96 25.08 0.49
C PHE A 1167 -11.75 26.21 1.16
N GLY A 1168 -12.93 26.53 0.63
CA GLY A 1168 -13.78 27.59 1.17
C GLY A 1168 -13.49 28.99 0.60
N ALA A 1169 -12.64 29.09 -0.42
CA ALA A 1169 -12.49 30.27 -1.28
C ALA A 1169 -12.21 29.84 -2.72
N LEU A 1170 -12.57 30.68 -3.69
CA LEU A 1170 -12.37 30.41 -5.12
C LEU A 1170 -11.09 31.11 -5.60
N ARG A 1171 -9.95 30.43 -5.44
CA ARG A 1171 -8.61 30.98 -5.72
C ARG A 1171 -7.71 29.92 -6.33
N LYS A 1172 -6.69 30.36 -7.06
CA LYS A 1172 -5.67 29.46 -7.63
C LYS A 1172 -5.02 28.60 -6.54
N GLY A 1173 -4.88 27.31 -6.81
CA GLY A 1173 -4.29 26.32 -5.90
C GLY A 1173 -5.24 25.81 -4.81
N TRP A 1174 -6.48 26.33 -4.73
CA TRP A 1174 -7.50 25.84 -3.80
C TRP A 1174 -8.34 24.75 -4.43
N ALA A 1175 -8.98 23.92 -3.61
CA ALA A 1175 -9.90 22.89 -4.06
C ALA A 1175 -11.04 23.50 -4.89
N ALA A 1176 -11.38 22.85 -6.00
CA ALA A 1176 -12.54 23.19 -6.82
C ALA A 1176 -13.84 22.67 -6.20
N ASP A 1177 -14.15 23.24 -5.03
CA ASP A 1177 -15.38 23.04 -4.28
C ASP A 1177 -16.28 24.26 -4.53
N ILE A 1178 -17.18 24.13 -5.52
CA ILE A 1178 -17.91 25.25 -6.13
C ILE A 1178 -19.40 24.94 -6.14
N ILE A 1179 -20.21 25.91 -5.72
CA ILE A 1179 -21.67 25.81 -5.80
C ILE A 1179 -22.23 27.03 -6.53
N ALA A 1180 -23.44 26.92 -7.07
CA ALA A 1180 -24.17 28.08 -7.56
C ALA A 1180 -25.62 28.07 -7.11
N THR A 1181 -26.11 29.27 -6.79
CA THR A 1181 -27.50 29.52 -6.41
C THR A 1181 -28.22 30.35 -7.46
N SER A 1182 -29.46 29.96 -7.70
CA SER A 1182 -30.42 30.72 -8.51
C SER A 1182 -31.17 31.80 -7.71
N GLY A 1183 -31.07 31.79 -6.38
CA GLY A 1183 -31.72 32.77 -5.51
C GLY A 1183 -30.90 34.05 -5.30
N SER A 1184 -31.58 35.12 -4.90
CA SER A 1184 -30.95 36.42 -4.60
C SER A 1184 -30.45 36.45 -3.15
N LEU A 1185 -29.14 36.54 -2.95
CA LEU A 1185 -28.52 36.62 -1.62
C LEU A 1185 -28.80 37.96 -0.92
N GLU A 1186 -29.05 39.02 -1.69
CA GLU A 1186 -29.37 40.35 -1.16
C GLU A 1186 -30.82 40.49 -0.72
N GLU A 1187 -31.75 39.98 -1.53
CA GLU A 1187 -33.19 40.19 -1.32
C GLU A 1187 -33.79 39.13 -0.41
N ASN A 1188 -33.35 37.88 -0.55
CA ASN A 1188 -33.86 36.75 0.22
C ASN A 1188 -32.78 35.69 0.43
N PHE A 1189 -31.86 36.01 1.34
CA PHE A 1189 -30.76 35.12 1.70
C PHE A 1189 -31.22 33.70 2.07
N GLU A 1190 -32.31 33.57 2.82
CA GLU A 1190 -32.76 32.28 3.32
C GLU A 1190 -33.27 31.34 2.22
N ASP A 1191 -33.94 31.89 1.21
CA ASP A 1191 -34.32 31.14 0.01
C ASP A 1191 -33.07 30.80 -0.79
N ALA A 1192 -32.17 31.76 -0.99
CA ALA A 1192 -30.96 31.61 -1.80
C ALA A 1192 -30.00 30.51 -1.30
N VAL A 1193 -29.89 30.27 0.01
CA VAL A 1193 -29.05 29.18 0.57
C VAL A 1193 -29.82 27.88 0.81
N SER A 1194 -31.08 27.79 0.40
CA SER A 1194 -31.85 26.54 0.49
C SER A 1194 -31.39 25.51 -0.54
N LYS A 1195 -31.46 24.22 -0.18
CA LYS A 1195 -31.06 23.10 -1.07
C LYS A 1195 -31.76 23.11 -2.43
N ASP A 1196 -32.98 23.65 -2.49
CA ASP A 1196 -33.80 23.75 -3.69
C ASP A 1196 -33.32 24.86 -4.64
N ARG A 1197 -32.66 25.90 -4.10
CA ARG A 1197 -32.06 26.99 -4.88
C ARG A 1197 -30.61 26.74 -5.29
N ILE A 1198 -29.91 25.82 -4.62
CA ILE A 1198 -28.60 25.35 -5.05
C ILE A 1198 -28.76 24.50 -6.31
N THR A 1199 -28.42 25.08 -7.45
CA THR A 1199 -28.62 24.51 -8.78
C THR A 1199 -27.36 23.86 -9.34
N PHE A 1200 -26.20 24.12 -8.74
CA PHE A 1200 -24.92 23.54 -9.15
C PHE A 1200 -24.08 23.15 -7.93
N VAL A 1201 -23.42 21.99 -7.98
CA VAL A 1201 -22.46 21.52 -6.97
C VAL A 1201 -21.31 20.79 -7.67
N MET A 1202 -20.09 21.26 -7.41
CA MET A 1202 -18.82 20.64 -7.78
C MET A 1202 -17.98 20.45 -6.52
N LYS A 1203 -17.33 19.30 -6.38
CA LYS A 1203 -16.37 18.99 -5.31
C LYS A 1203 -15.13 18.36 -5.95
N GLY A 1204 -13.95 18.90 -5.63
CA GLY A 1204 -12.67 18.39 -6.13
C GLY A 1204 -12.65 18.26 -7.66
N GLY A 1205 -13.20 19.26 -8.37
CA GLY A 1205 -13.23 19.29 -9.84
C GLY A 1205 -14.35 18.47 -10.51
N ARG A 1206 -15.05 17.61 -9.76
CA ARG A 1206 -16.14 16.79 -10.29
C ARG A 1206 -17.50 17.40 -10.00
N VAL A 1207 -18.40 17.38 -10.99
CA VAL A 1207 -19.77 17.90 -10.88
C VAL A 1207 -20.71 16.81 -10.34
N PHE A 1208 -21.43 17.12 -9.27
CA PHE A 1208 -22.41 16.23 -8.62
C PHE A 1208 -23.86 16.70 -8.81
N LYS A 1209 -24.06 18.01 -9.04
CA LYS A 1209 -25.37 18.59 -9.30
C LYS A 1209 -25.25 19.66 -10.38
N GLU A 1210 -26.13 19.63 -11.37
CA GLU A 1210 -26.19 20.60 -12.45
C GLU A 1210 -27.66 20.89 -12.81
N ARG A 1211 -27.99 22.17 -13.02
CA ARG A 1211 -29.36 22.65 -13.30
C ARG A 1211 -30.40 22.15 -12.28
N GLY A 1212 -29.99 22.00 -11.02
CA GLY A 1212 -30.83 21.52 -9.92
C GLY A 1212 -31.00 20.01 -9.85
N MET A 1213 -30.50 19.26 -10.84
CA MET A 1213 -30.57 17.80 -10.88
C MET A 1213 -29.22 17.19 -10.53
N GLU A 1214 -29.27 16.01 -9.94
CA GLU A 1214 -28.08 15.23 -9.65
C GLU A 1214 -27.52 14.61 -10.93
N VAL A 1215 -26.20 14.67 -11.07
CA VAL A 1215 -25.48 14.10 -12.22
C VAL A 1215 -25.11 12.66 -11.91
N SER A 1216 -25.14 11.77 -12.91
CA SER A 1216 -24.70 10.38 -12.75
C SER A 1216 -23.23 10.33 -12.36
N TRP A 1217 -22.92 9.66 -11.24
CA TRP A 1217 -21.55 9.34 -10.86
C TRP A 1217 -21.27 7.85 -11.18
N PRO A 1218 -20.02 7.51 -11.56
CA PRO A 1218 -19.60 6.15 -11.89
C PRO A 1218 -19.63 5.19 -10.71
#